data_AF-A0A376EEW7-F1
#
_entry.id   AF-A0A376EEW7-F1
#
_cell.length_a   1.000
_cell.length_b   1.000
_cell.length_c   1.000
_cell.angle_alpha   90.00
_cell.angle_beta   90.00
_cell.angle_gamma   90.00
#
_symmetry.space_group_name_H-M   'P 1'
#
loop_
_entity.id
_entity.type
_entity.pdbx_description
1 polymer ?
#
loop_
_entity_poly.entity_id
_entity_poly.type
_entity_poly.pdbx_seq_one_letter_code
_entity_poly.pdbx_strand_id
1 'polypeptide(L)'
;MNLSFKTHLKNTSIAFRAVLSAGVLYSCATYNVKKGKNLFEVENSDIKSENDFKIFLIGDAGNTNEPQAQHTLNLLKNKLDSADSKSMLIFLGDNIYPNGLPKESDKDYASAKQKLENQLSITKNFKGKTLVIPGNHDWNNGLEGLKAQEDLVRTYFNDKKSFLPKNSCGIDDINLSKDIKLIVIDTEWALVNWDQYPGVNKNCPIKTREDFFTEFKDLVTKNQDKRIIVALHHPIISSGTHAGFNSAKSHLYPLKSKIPVPVVASVINVLRSSSGASLEDINNQHYADLANRLKSIVQDKENIIFVSGHDHNLQYHEERNIRQIISGAGSKTDPSTIAEKTDFSYGGSGFAVLNIRKDQSTDVEYFSTKDNQLKKLTHISVISKPDVFVNNYPKSFPPTVQSSVYPVELTQKGKVYRWLWGEHYRKYYGIPVDAPTADLASLNGGFKPFREGGGNQSNSLRLKAADGQEFVMRGVKKSAVRFLNNMAFKKSTFGNELNNTFPEKFLLDFYTTNHPFTPFSVGNMADKLNIFHSNPKLYYIPKQYALGEYNKNYGDEMYMIEERFSSDPKTLASLDNAKDILSTDDVLKNFTKNYKYSVDRESYIRARIFDMLIGDWDRHSDQWKWAEYQDGDKVIYKPIPKDRDQAFSKYDGAAFKIIMNVPAIRHMKTFKEEIKNVKWMNMEPYPLDLIFLKGATPEEWAAQARYIQEHLTDADIDEAFTNLPKEVKDETIADIQRKLKIRKTKLQDYTAQYYDVLQKKVPLAGTVNPDKFVITKDGHSVNVKQYKLDKNKENPELVFEKTYEDSKTKELWIYGLEDDDMYEVSGEGRPKMNIRLIGGYNHDVYNIADGKSVKIYDFKSQKNTYNGSATKNISDDYDVNTYNYKHPKYNFFAGYPNADYNPDDGVILGVLANYTVNNFIRDPYTQKHSLKANFYTATGGFNVAYKGIFKKAISGWDFNLDAAFTTPRFAENFFGLSNESLYDKENTEREYNRARISKFNFAPSISKKAG
;
A
#
# COMPACT_ATOMS: atom_id res chain seq x y z
N MET A 1 -26.53 68.08 -31.13
CA MET A 1 -25.65 67.18 -31.93
C MET A 1 -25.01 66.17 -30.98
N ASN A 2 -24.97 64.92 -31.43
CA ASN A 2 -24.71 63.65 -30.73
C ASN A 2 -23.44 63.49 -29.87
N LEU A 3 -23.62 62.80 -28.74
CA LEU A 3 -23.00 61.52 -28.34
C LEU A 3 -21.80 61.00 -29.15
N SER A 4 -20.73 60.60 -28.45
CA SER A 4 -20.29 59.19 -28.33
C SER A 4 -18.79 59.08 -28.00
N PHE A 5 -18.45 58.83 -26.74
CA PHE A 5 -17.30 57.97 -26.34
C PHE A 5 -17.53 57.41 -24.93
N LYS A 6 -18.79 56.99 -24.67
CA LYS A 6 -19.24 56.39 -23.41
C LYS A 6 -19.94 55.05 -23.68
N THR A 7 -19.38 54.22 -24.57
CA THR A 7 -20.04 52.98 -25.02
C THR A 7 -19.10 51.84 -25.43
N HIS A 8 -17.90 51.73 -24.86
CA HIS A 8 -17.07 50.51 -25.07
C HIS A 8 -16.74 49.68 -23.83
N LEU A 9 -17.29 50.01 -22.66
CA LEU A 9 -17.19 49.14 -21.49
C LEU A 9 -18.50 48.47 -21.10
N LYS A 10 -19.69 49.03 -21.37
CA LYS A 10 -20.97 48.50 -20.86
C LYS A 10 -21.46 47.15 -21.42
N ASN A 11 -20.85 46.62 -22.49
CA ASN A 11 -21.24 45.32 -23.08
C ASN A 11 -20.33 44.13 -22.69
N THR A 12 -19.38 44.32 -21.78
CA THR A 12 -18.69 43.16 -21.17
C THR A 12 -19.52 42.66 -19.99
N SER A 13 -20.01 41.42 -20.10
CA SER A 13 -20.74 40.73 -19.03
C SER A 13 -20.03 40.92 -17.69
N ILE A 14 -20.79 41.13 -16.61
CA ILE A 14 -20.26 41.13 -15.24
C ILE A 14 -19.46 39.84 -14.99
N ALA A 15 -19.86 38.72 -15.60
CA ALA A 15 -19.09 37.47 -15.57
C ALA A 15 -17.74 37.59 -16.28
N PHE A 16 -17.65 38.28 -17.43
CA PHE A 16 -16.38 38.49 -18.13
C PHE A 16 -15.43 39.38 -17.32
N ARG A 17 -15.95 40.43 -16.67
CA ARG A 17 -15.14 41.28 -15.78
C ARG A 17 -14.77 40.57 -14.48
N ALA A 18 -15.66 39.75 -13.93
CA ALA A 18 -15.37 38.91 -12.77
C ALA A 18 -14.32 37.85 -13.12
N VAL A 19 -14.36 37.25 -14.31
CA VAL A 19 -13.37 36.29 -14.81
C VAL A 19 -12.03 36.97 -15.11
N LEU A 20 -12.03 38.18 -15.69
CA LEU A 20 -10.79 38.94 -15.93
C LEU A 20 -10.16 39.40 -14.61
N SER A 21 -10.98 39.89 -13.67
CA SER A 21 -10.52 40.34 -12.34
C SER A 21 -10.08 39.15 -11.48
N ALA A 22 -10.79 38.02 -11.55
CA ALA A 22 -10.37 36.77 -10.93
C ALA A 22 -9.08 36.27 -11.56
N GLY A 23 -8.89 36.35 -12.89
CA GLY A 23 -7.66 35.96 -13.57
C GLY A 23 -6.43 36.81 -13.21
N VAL A 24 -6.63 38.12 -12.97
CA VAL A 24 -5.57 39.01 -12.49
C VAL A 24 -5.29 38.82 -10.99
N LEU A 25 -6.31 38.50 -10.17
CA LEU A 25 -6.14 38.20 -8.74
C LEU A 25 -5.64 36.77 -8.49
N TYR A 26 -5.79 35.84 -9.43
CA TYR A 26 -5.28 34.46 -9.34
C TYR A 26 -3.81 34.31 -9.70
N SER A 27 -3.19 35.30 -10.37
CA SER A 27 -1.81 35.17 -10.81
C SER A 27 -0.79 35.67 -9.78
N CYS A 28 -0.60 34.89 -8.72
CA CYS A 28 0.40 35.17 -7.68
C CYS A 28 1.81 34.61 -7.98
N ALA A 29 1.95 33.74 -8.99
CA ALA A 29 3.23 33.12 -9.32
C ALA A 29 4.19 34.07 -10.07
N THR A 30 5.44 34.12 -9.63
CA THR A 30 6.46 35.06 -10.10
C THR A 30 7.84 34.41 -10.17
N TYR A 31 8.79 35.09 -10.84
CA TYR A 31 10.21 34.72 -10.87
C TYR A 31 11.01 35.32 -9.71
N ASN A 32 10.38 36.19 -8.90
CA ASN A 32 11.01 36.87 -7.79
C ASN A 32 10.94 36.04 -6.50
N VAL A 33 11.77 36.40 -5.52
CA VAL A 33 11.73 35.81 -4.17
C VAL A 33 10.40 36.15 -3.50
N LYS A 34 9.75 35.14 -2.93
CA LYS A 34 8.59 35.26 -2.04
C LYS A 34 8.89 34.54 -0.74
N LYS A 35 8.54 35.18 0.36
CA LYS A 35 8.70 34.67 1.72
C LYS A 35 7.39 34.84 2.46
N GLY A 36 6.92 33.78 3.09
CA GLY A 36 5.79 33.85 3.99
C GLY A 36 6.14 34.62 5.26
N LYS A 37 5.13 35.21 5.92
CA LYS A 37 5.33 36.05 7.11
C LYS A 37 5.87 35.30 8.33
N ASN A 38 5.66 33.99 8.38
CA ASN A 38 6.05 33.10 9.47
C ASN A 38 7.20 32.16 9.07
N LEU A 39 7.91 32.46 7.97
CA LEU A 39 9.09 31.70 7.58
C LEU A 39 10.19 31.91 8.63
N PHE A 40 10.67 30.82 9.23
CA PHE A 40 11.70 30.89 10.27
C PHE A 40 13.09 30.93 9.64
N GLU A 41 13.59 32.14 9.40
CA GLU A 41 14.95 32.39 8.91
C GLU A 41 15.97 32.35 10.04
N VAL A 42 17.14 31.75 9.78
CA VAL A 42 18.24 31.61 10.74
C VAL A 42 19.36 32.57 10.36
N GLU A 43 19.84 33.35 11.32
CA GLU A 43 21.06 34.13 11.13
C GLU A 43 22.29 33.24 11.35
N ASN A 44 23.37 33.46 10.59
CA ASN A 44 24.60 32.65 10.72
C ASN A 44 25.17 32.68 12.16
N SER A 45 24.94 33.77 12.91
CA SER A 45 25.34 33.93 14.32
C SER A 45 24.57 33.02 15.29
N ASP A 46 23.37 32.59 14.92
CA ASP A 46 22.52 31.73 15.75
C ASP A 46 22.89 30.25 15.62
N ILE A 47 23.70 29.91 14.61
CA ILE A 47 24.18 28.56 14.34
C ILE A 47 25.37 28.26 15.25
N LYS A 48 25.08 27.66 16.40
CA LYS A 48 26.09 27.30 17.40
C LYS A 48 26.64 25.89 17.24
N SER A 49 25.92 25.00 16.56
CA SER A 49 26.34 23.61 16.35
C SER A 49 27.10 23.44 15.02
N GLU A 50 28.20 22.70 15.08
CA GLU A 50 28.90 22.23 13.89
C GLU A 50 27.99 21.33 13.02
N ASN A 51 28.32 21.27 11.74
CA ASN A 51 27.65 20.41 10.77
C ASN A 51 28.06 18.94 10.99
N ASP A 52 27.08 18.03 11.00
CA ASP A 52 27.34 16.59 10.96
C ASP A 52 27.39 16.08 9.52
N PHE A 53 26.42 16.46 8.68
CA PHE A 53 26.36 16.03 7.28
C PHE A 53 25.74 17.11 6.38
N LYS A 54 26.31 17.34 5.20
CA LYS A 54 25.83 18.30 4.20
C LYS A 54 25.26 17.60 2.97
N ILE A 55 24.14 18.09 2.45
CA ILE A 55 23.55 17.58 1.21
C ILE A 55 23.34 18.75 0.24
N PHE A 56 24.08 18.73 -0.86
CA PHE A 56 23.89 19.64 -2.00
C PHE A 56 22.79 19.06 -2.89
N LEU A 57 21.81 19.88 -3.23
CA LEU A 57 20.59 19.49 -3.93
C LEU A 57 20.48 20.28 -5.23
N ILE A 58 20.40 19.58 -6.36
CA ILE A 58 20.17 20.20 -7.68
C ILE A 58 19.36 19.24 -8.56
N GLY A 59 18.23 19.68 -9.07
CA GLY A 59 17.42 18.96 -10.07
C GLY A 59 17.42 19.67 -11.41
N ASP A 60 16.97 18.97 -12.45
CA ASP A 60 16.62 19.57 -13.73
C ASP A 60 17.81 20.28 -14.38
N ALA A 61 18.99 19.69 -14.22
CA ALA A 61 20.27 20.21 -14.69
C ALA A 61 20.68 19.69 -16.08
N GLY A 62 19.80 18.94 -16.75
CA GLY A 62 20.11 18.20 -17.98
C GLY A 62 20.39 19.00 -19.26
N ASN A 63 20.28 20.34 -19.26
CA ASN A 63 20.60 21.20 -20.40
C ASN A 63 21.98 21.86 -20.28
N THR A 64 23.05 21.07 -20.08
CA THR A 64 24.41 21.63 -19.86
C THR A 64 25.07 22.24 -21.09
N ASN A 65 24.40 22.22 -22.24
CA ASN A 65 24.76 22.99 -23.41
C ASN A 65 24.32 24.46 -23.32
N GLU A 66 23.40 24.80 -22.40
CA GLU A 66 22.92 26.17 -22.20
C GLU A 66 23.85 26.98 -21.29
N PRO A 67 24.19 28.24 -21.62
CA PRO A 67 25.12 29.05 -20.83
C PRO A 67 24.72 29.19 -19.35
N GLN A 68 23.44 29.44 -19.06
CA GLN A 68 22.97 29.59 -17.69
C GLN A 68 23.12 28.29 -16.87
N ALA A 69 22.94 27.12 -17.50
CA ALA A 69 23.13 25.84 -16.83
C ALA A 69 24.61 25.61 -16.50
N GLN A 70 25.52 25.92 -17.44
CA GLN A 70 26.96 25.86 -17.21
C GLN A 70 27.39 26.79 -16.07
N HIS A 71 26.83 28.01 -16.02
CA HIS A 71 27.07 28.96 -14.93
C HIS A 71 26.62 28.39 -13.57
N THR A 72 25.39 27.86 -13.49
CA THR A 72 24.87 27.23 -12.27
C THR A 72 25.78 26.10 -11.79
N LEU A 73 26.16 25.19 -12.70
CA LEU A 73 27.01 24.04 -12.40
C LEU A 73 28.42 24.44 -11.98
N ASN A 74 29.01 25.47 -12.61
CA ASN A 74 30.32 25.99 -12.22
C ASN A 74 30.30 26.66 -10.83
N LEU A 75 29.24 27.39 -10.50
CA LEU A 75 29.09 28.00 -9.18
C LEU A 75 28.85 26.94 -8.09
N LEU A 76 28.09 25.88 -8.39
CA LEU A 76 27.93 24.73 -7.51
C LEU A 76 29.27 23.99 -7.33
N LYS A 77 30.03 23.77 -8.42
CA LYS A 77 31.36 23.17 -8.37
C LYS A 77 32.26 23.84 -7.34
N ASN A 78 32.30 25.17 -7.32
CA ASN A 78 33.13 25.91 -6.35
C ASN A 78 32.75 25.61 -4.88
N LYS A 79 31.46 25.38 -4.60
CA LYS A 79 30.99 24.96 -3.29
C LYS A 79 31.37 23.51 -2.98
N LEU A 80 31.26 22.62 -3.96
CA LEU A 80 31.62 21.19 -3.83
C LEU A 80 33.12 20.99 -3.62
N ASP A 81 33.97 21.71 -4.35
CA ASP A 81 35.43 21.68 -4.21
C ASP A 81 35.90 22.05 -2.78
N SER A 82 35.09 22.86 -2.07
CA SER A 82 35.36 23.29 -0.69
C SER A 82 34.72 22.38 0.37
N ALA A 83 33.92 21.38 -0.02
CA ALA A 83 33.21 20.51 0.90
C ALA A 83 34.06 19.33 1.37
N ASP A 84 33.80 18.86 2.59
CA ASP A 84 34.48 17.71 3.18
C ASP A 84 33.86 16.37 2.75
N SER A 85 34.38 15.26 3.26
CA SER A 85 33.88 13.91 2.97
C SER A 85 32.54 13.59 3.64
N LYS A 86 32.07 14.40 4.59
CA LYS A 86 30.75 14.28 5.23
C LYS A 86 29.70 15.09 4.46
N SER A 87 29.74 14.94 3.15
CA SER A 87 28.90 15.67 2.23
C SER A 87 28.40 14.75 1.12
N MET A 88 27.22 15.04 0.59
CA MET A 88 26.66 14.36 -0.58
C MET A 88 26.11 15.38 -1.57
N LEU A 89 26.28 15.14 -2.87
CA LEU A 89 25.55 15.80 -3.94
C LEU A 89 24.45 14.86 -4.44
N ILE A 90 23.22 15.36 -4.55
CA ILE A 90 22.10 14.63 -5.15
C ILE A 90 21.62 15.40 -6.38
N PHE A 91 21.74 14.76 -7.55
CA PHE A 91 21.03 15.18 -8.76
C PHE A 91 19.60 14.65 -8.70
N LEU A 92 18.62 15.54 -8.56
CA LEU A 92 17.21 15.25 -8.22
C LEU A 92 16.33 14.94 -9.45
N GLY A 93 16.88 14.26 -10.45
CA GLY A 93 16.18 13.90 -11.69
C GLY A 93 16.31 14.92 -12.80
N ASP A 94 15.83 14.52 -13.98
CA ASP A 94 15.91 15.27 -15.24
C ASP A 94 17.35 15.58 -15.63
N ASN A 95 18.13 14.51 -15.65
CA ASN A 95 19.57 14.56 -15.86
C ASN A 95 19.92 14.75 -17.34
N ILE A 96 19.04 14.43 -18.29
CA ILE A 96 19.31 14.64 -19.72
C ILE A 96 18.06 15.15 -20.43
N TYR A 97 18.11 16.37 -20.93
CA TYR A 97 17.03 16.95 -21.74
C TYR A 97 17.29 16.86 -23.26
N PRO A 98 16.22 16.74 -24.07
CA PRO A 98 14.82 16.63 -23.67
C PRO A 98 14.34 15.20 -23.39
N ASN A 99 15.08 14.15 -23.75
CA ASN A 99 14.51 12.80 -23.80
C ASN A 99 15.35 11.73 -23.09
N GLY A 100 16.22 12.06 -22.13
CA GLY A 100 17.07 11.05 -21.51
C GLY A 100 18.19 10.59 -22.45
N LEU A 101 18.80 9.44 -22.13
CA LEU A 101 19.86 8.86 -22.95
C LEU A 101 19.28 7.95 -24.07
N PRO A 102 19.48 8.25 -25.36
CA PRO A 102 19.03 7.39 -26.45
C PRO A 102 19.98 6.20 -26.65
N LYS A 103 19.67 5.33 -27.63
CA LYS A 103 20.56 4.23 -28.04
C LYS A 103 21.86 4.77 -28.63
N GLU A 104 22.96 4.03 -28.51
CA GLU A 104 24.29 4.47 -29.00
C GLU A 104 24.32 4.77 -30.51
N SER A 105 23.47 4.11 -31.29
CA SER A 105 23.34 4.35 -32.74
C SER A 105 22.56 5.62 -33.10
N ASP A 106 21.92 6.28 -32.13
CA ASP A 106 21.17 7.51 -32.35
C ASP A 106 22.12 8.71 -32.51
N LYS A 107 21.78 9.62 -33.44
CA LYS A 107 22.55 10.84 -33.71
C LYS A 107 22.66 11.75 -32.47
N ASP A 108 21.69 11.70 -31.57
CA ASP A 108 21.63 12.57 -30.39
C ASP A 108 22.38 11.96 -29.18
N TYR A 109 22.84 10.70 -29.28
CA TYR A 109 23.55 10.00 -28.19
C TYR A 109 24.80 10.73 -27.72
N ALA A 110 25.66 11.18 -28.64
CA ALA A 110 26.90 11.87 -28.29
C ALA A 110 26.63 13.15 -27.48
N SER A 111 25.60 13.90 -27.87
CA SER A 111 25.15 15.12 -27.16
C SER A 111 24.55 14.79 -25.80
N ALA A 112 23.68 13.79 -25.71
CA ALA A 112 23.07 13.32 -24.46
C ALA A 112 24.13 12.85 -23.45
N LYS A 113 25.08 12.01 -23.90
CA LYS A 113 26.20 11.54 -23.09
C LYS A 113 27.08 12.69 -22.63
N GLN A 114 27.45 13.60 -23.52
CA GLN A 114 28.23 14.79 -23.16
C GLN A 114 27.50 15.65 -22.13
N LYS A 115 26.17 15.80 -22.24
CA LYS A 115 25.38 16.57 -21.28
C LYS A 115 25.43 15.98 -19.88
N LEU A 116 25.34 14.65 -19.78
CA LEU A 116 25.49 13.91 -18.52
C LEU A 116 26.92 14.06 -17.98
N GLU A 117 27.93 13.80 -18.79
CA GLU A 117 29.35 13.91 -18.39
C GLU A 117 29.72 15.31 -17.89
N ASN A 118 29.19 16.37 -18.53
CA ASN A 118 29.36 17.74 -18.09
C ASN A 118 28.82 17.96 -16.66
N GLN A 119 27.66 17.40 -16.33
CA GLN A 119 27.10 17.46 -14.97
C GLN A 119 27.97 16.70 -13.99
N LEU A 120 28.34 15.45 -14.32
CA LEU A 120 29.15 14.63 -13.42
C LEU A 120 30.53 15.25 -13.18
N SER A 121 31.08 15.96 -14.17
CA SER A 121 32.41 16.56 -14.11
C SER A 121 32.59 17.62 -13.02
N ILE A 122 31.51 18.22 -12.50
CA ILE A 122 31.59 19.18 -11.38
C ILE A 122 32.06 18.52 -10.09
N THR A 123 32.03 17.19 -10.03
CA THR A 123 32.36 16.41 -8.83
C THR A 123 33.82 15.95 -8.77
N LYS A 124 34.64 16.27 -9.78
CA LYS A 124 36.03 15.79 -9.89
C LYS A 124 36.90 16.06 -8.64
N ASN A 125 36.70 17.20 -7.98
CA ASN A 125 37.44 17.56 -6.76
C ASN A 125 36.58 17.40 -5.48
N PHE A 126 35.36 16.89 -5.60
CA PHE A 126 34.45 16.74 -4.48
C PHE A 126 34.85 15.52 -3.64
N LYS A 127 35.10 15.75 -2.35
CA LYS A 127 35.50 14.68 -1.41
C LYS A 127 34.34 13.84 -0.89
N GLY A 128 33.11 14.31 -1.09
CA GLY A 128 31.88 13.63 -0.68
C GLY A 128 31.42 12.59 -1.69
N LYS A 129 30.17 12.14 -1.55
CA LYS A 129 29.56 11.16 -2.46
C LYS A 129 28.56 11.82 -3.41
N THR A 130 28.43 11.29 -4.61
CA THR A 130 27.44 11.76 -5.58
C THR A 130 26.38 10.70 -5.81
N LEU A 131 25.13 11.14 -5.83
CA LEU A 131 23.97 10.34 -6.17
C LEU A 131 23.19 11.00 -7.30
N VAL A 132 22.78 10.20 -8.27
CA VAL A 132 21.87 10.57 -9.35
C VAL A 132 20.57 9.78 -9.18
N ILE A 133 19.43 10.47 -9.24
CA ILE A 133 18.11 9.84 -9.29
C ILE A 133 17.46 10.18 -10.64
N PRO A 134 16.60 9.33 -11.21
CA PRO A 134 15.91 9.65 -12.46
C PRO A 134 14.73 10.62 -12.25
N GLY A 135 14.49 11.45 -13.26
CA GLY A 135 13.24 12.20 -13.46
C GLY A 135 12.45 11.67 -14.65
N ASN A 136 11.29 12.27 -14.93
CA ASN A 136 10.42 11.84 -16.02
C ASN A 136 11.11 11.93 -17.40
N HIS A 137 11.95 12.94 -17.63
CA HIS A 137 12.65 13.05 -18.91
C HIS A 137 13.70 11.95 -19.12
N ASP A 138 14.27 11.38 -18.06
CA ASP A 138 15.22 10.28 -18.14
C ASP A 138 14.56 8.97 -18.61
N TRP A 139 13.23 8.83 -18.43
CA TRP A 139 12.44 7.68 -18.86
C TRP A 139 12.02 7.72 -20.34
N ASN A 140 12.15 8.86 -21.03
CA ASN A 140 11.61 9.08 -22.37
C ASN A 140 12.21 8.18 -23.47
N ASN A 141 13.38 7.58 -23.25
CA ASN A 141 13.99 6.58 -24.13
C ASN A 141 13.74 5.12 -23.68
N GLY A 142 12.77 4.91 -22.79
CA GLY A 142 12.39 3.60 -22.26
C GLY A 142 13.39 3.04 -21.23
N LEU A 143 13.12 1.82 -20.77
CA LEU A 143 13.95 1.14 -19.75
C LEU A 143 15.39 0.90 -20.22
N GLU A 144 15.60 0.69 -21.53
CA GLU A 144 16.94 0.52 -22.10
C GLU A 144 17.78 1.80 -21.95
N GLY A 145 17.20 2.97 -22.25
CA GLY A 145 17.87 4.26 -22.10
C GLY A 145 18.16 4.59 -20.63
N LEU A 146 17.17 4.36 -19.76
CA LEU A 146 17.32 4.55 -18.32
C LEU A 146 18.42 3.65 -17.74
N LYS A 147 18.46 2.37 -18.12
CA LYS A 147 19.51 1.44 -17.70
C LYS A 147 20.89 1.84 -18.23
N ALA A 148 20.98 2.27 -19.49
CA ALA A 148 22.24 2.76 -20.05
C ALA A 148 22.75 4.00 -19.29
N GLN A 149 21.86 4.90 -18.89
CA GLN A 149 22.18 6.04 -18.04
C GLN A 149 22.65 5.61 -16.63
N GLU A 150 21.95 4.67 -16.00
CA GLU A 150 22.36 4.03 -14.73
C GLU A 150 23.79 3.46 -14.84
N ASP A 151 24.06 2.70 -15.89
CA ASP A 151 25.36 2.05 -16.13
C ASP A 151 26.48 3.07 -16.39
N LEU A 152 26.22 4.14 -17.14
CA LEU A 152 27.18 5.22 -17.36
C LEU A 152 27.54 5.93 -16.04
N VAL A 153 26.56 6.28 -15.22
CA VAL A 153 26.78 6.95 -13.93
C VAL A 153 27.56 6.05 -12.98
N ARG A 154 27.21 4.76 -12.90
CA ARG A 154 27.92 3.78 -12.08
C ARG A 154 29.37 3.59 -12.51
N THR A 155 29.59 3.52 -13.82
CA THR A 155 30.93 3.37 -14.40
C THR A 155 31.77 4.61 -14.14
N TYR A 156 31.19 5.81 -14.31
CA TYR A 156 31.88 7.07 -14.06
C TYR A 156 32.41 7.18 -12.62
N PHE A 157 31.60 6.79 -11.64
CA PHE A 157 31.97 6.87 -10.22
C PHE A 157 32.61 5.59 -9.66
N ASN A 158 32.61 4.49 -10.41
CA ASN A 158 32.94 3.15 -9.92
C ASN A 158 32.18 2.80 -8.61
N ASP A 159 30.91 3.18 -8.53
CA ASP A 159 30.05 2.94 -7.35
C ASP A 159 28.68 2.47 -7.82
N LYS A 160 28.27 1.28 -7.38
CA LYS A 160 26.93 0.72 -7.70
C LYS A 160 25.79 1.50 -7.05
N LYS A 161 26.06 2.41 -6.11
CA LYS A 161 25.09 3.24 -5.39
C LYS A 161 25.07 4.70 -5.88
N SER A 162 25.82 5.07 -6.92
CA SER A 162 25.80 6.42 -7.47
C SER A 162 24.57 6.73 -8.34
N PHE A 163 23.79 5.71 -8.71
CA PHE A 163 22.48 5.86 -9.36
C PHE A 163 21.46 4.99 -8.62
N LEU A 164 20.39 5.62 -8.12
CA LEU A 164 19.31 4.96 -7.37
C LEU A 164 17.93 5.50 -7.80
N PRO A 165 16.87 4.68 -7.70
CA PRO A 165 16.88 3.26 -7.37
C PRO A 165 17.54 2.40 -8.46
N LYS A 166 17.88 1.15 -8.13
CA LYS A 166 18.58 0.23 -9.06
C LYS A 166 17.62 -0.58 -9.90
N ASN A 167 18.05 -0.98 -11.09
CA ASN A 167 17.32 -1.92 -11.95
C ASN A 167 15.89 -1.45 -12.25
N SER A 168 15.67 -0.14 -12.35
CA SER A 168 14.35 0.46 -12.57
C SER A 168 13.28 0.07 -11.53
N CYS A 169 13.68 -0.31 -10.32
CA CYS A 169 12.77 -0.59 -9.20
C CYS A 169 12.26 0.74 -8.59
N GLY A 170 11.10 0.75 -7.93
CA GLY A 170 10.49 2.01 -7.46
C GLY A 170 11.16 2.69 -6.25
N ILE A 171 11.97 1.98 -5.47
CA ILE A 171 12.54 2.47 -4.20
C ILE A 171 13.87 1.78 -3.86
N ASP A 172 14.80 2.51 -3.26
CA ASP A 172 16.02 1.99 -2.63
C ASP A 172 16.42 2.89 -1.45
N ASP A 173 17.39 2.48 -0.64
CA ASP A 173 17.81 3.23 0.53
C ASP A 173 19.31 3.08 0.84
N ILE A 174 19.91 4.11 1.45
CA ILE A 174 21.29 4.09 1.93
C ILE A 174 21.40 4.78 3.29
N ASN A 175 22.29 4.28 4.15
CA ASN A 175 22.69 5.01 5.37
C ASN A 175 23.76 6.04 4.99
N LEU A 176 23.53 7.32 5.30
CA LEU A 176 24.53 8.39 5.11
C LEU A 176 25.47 8.48 6.31
N SER A 177 24.93 8.26 7.50
CA SER A 177 25.67 8.09 8.75
C SER A 177 24.95 7.05 9.64
N LYS A 178 25.40 6.87 10.89
CA LYS A 178 24.68 6.05 11.87
C LYS A 178 23.29 6.62 12.22
N ASP A 179 23.14 7.94 12.13
CA ASP A 179 21.94 8.69 12.58
C ASP A 179 21.16 9.30 11.40
N ILE A 180 21.60 9.10 10.15
CA ILE A 180 21.00 9.69 8.95
C ILE A 180 20.73 8.62 7.89
N LYS A 181 19.48 8.54 7.46
CA LYS A 181 18.97 7.63 6.43
C LYS A 181 18.56 8.42 5.19
N LEU A 182 18.94 7.95 4.00
CA LEU A 182 18.40 8.41 2.73
C LEU A 182 17.53 7.31 2.13
N ILE A 183 16.28 7.63 1.83
CA ILE A 183 15.35 6.80 1.04
C ILE A 183 15.22 7.49 -0.31
N VAL A 184 15.34 6.74 -1.39
CA VAL A 184 15.26 7.24 -2.77
C VAL A 184 14.06 6.61 -3.45
N ILE A 185 13.20 7.44 -4.05
CA ILE A 185 11.99 7.01 -4.75
C ILE A 185 12.10 7.42 -6.21
N ASP A 186 11.94 6.44 -7.11
CA ASP A 186 11.64 6.72 -8.51
C ASP A 186 10.15 7.03 -8.62
N THR A 187 9.83 8.32 -8.67
CA THR A 187 8.44 8.77 -8.79
C THR A 187 7.85 8.44 -10.15
N GLU A 188 8.65 8.46 -11.21
CA GLU A 188 8.15 8.19 -12.56
C GLU A 188 7.69 6.73 -12.69
N TRP A 189 8.45 5.81 -12.09
CA TRP A 189 8.04 4.40 -11.94
C TRP A 189 6.62 4.26 -11.34
N ALA A 190 6.25 5.10 -10.37
CA ALA A 190 4.94 5.05 -9.72
C ALA A 190 3.82 5.65 -10.60
N LEU A 191 4.14 6.59 -11.49
CA LEU A 191 3.19 7.31 -12.34
C LEU A 191 2.90 6.59 -13.66
N VAL A 192 3.94 6.07 -14.32
CA VAL A 192 3.80 5.54 -15.69
C VAL A 192 2.90 4.32 -15.81
N ASN A 193 2.30 4.15 -16.98
CA ASN A 193 1.64 2.90 -17.33
C ASN A 193 2.69 1.81 -17.65
N TRP A 194 2.80 0.81 -16.75
CA TRP A 194 3.75 -0.30 -16.88
C TRP A 194 3.56 -1.17 -18.12
N ASP A 195 2.36 -1.16 -18.72
CA ASP A 195 2.12 -1.86 -19.99
C ASP A 195 2.96 -1.29 -21.15
N GLN A 196 3.41 -0.03 -21.03
CA GLN A 196 4.27 0.64 -22.02
C GLN A 196 5.77 0.41 -21.75
N TYR A 197 6.11 -0.17 -20.61
CA TYR A 197 7.48 -0.45 -20.20
C TYR A 197 7.66 -1.94 -19.85
N PRO A 198 7.57 -2.85 -20.84
CA PRO A 198 7.75 -4.27 -20.58
C PRO A 198 9.09 -4.54 -19.88
N GLY A 199 9.05 -5.22 -18.73
CA GLY A 199 10.22 -5.50 -17.91
C GLY A 199 10.47 -4.52 -16.76
N VAL A 200 9.57 -3.55 -16.52
CA VAL A 200 9.69 -2.48 -15.50
C VAL A 200 9.86 -2.93 -14.05
N ASN A 201 9.76 -4.23 -13.74
CA ASN A 201 10.08 -4.77 -12.42
C ASN A 201 10.90 -6.07 -12.51
N LYS A 202 11.62 -6.29 -13.61
CA LYS A 202 12.54 -7.43 -13.73
C LYS A 202 13.61 -7.32 -12.63
N ASN A 203 13.87 -8.39 -11.90
CA ASN A 203 14.78 -8.38 -10.73
C ASN A 203 14.39 -7.41 -9.58
N CYS A 204 13.18 -6.85 -9.58
CA CYS A 204 12.66 -6.00 -8.50
C CYS A 204 11.71 -6.85 -7.62
N PRO A 205 11.88 -6.84 -6.29
CA PRO A 205 11.00 -7.58 -5.37
C PRO A 205 9.59 -6.97 -5.28
N ILE A 206 9.47 -5.67 -5.58
CA ILE A 206 8.20 -4.96 -5.63
C ILE A 206 7.55 -5.27 -6.98
N LYS A 207 6.40 -5.93 -6.94
CA LYS A 207 5.64 -6.27 -8.16
C LYS A 207 4.36 -5.45 -8.31
N THR A 208 3.93 -4.75 -7.27
CA THR A 208 2.76 -3.86 -7.29
C THR A 208 3.04 -2.51 -6.63
N ARG A 209 2.23 -1.50 -6.96
CA ARG A 209 2.29 -0.18 -6.29
C ARG A 209 1.98 -0.28 -4.78
N GLU A 210 1.17 -1.24 -4.33
CA GLU A 210 0.91 -1.43 -2.90
C GLU A 210 2.16 -1.96 -2.17
N ASP A 211 2.93 -2.85 -2.82
CA ASP A 211 4.19 -3.35 -2.25
C ASP A 211 5.19 -2.19 -2.08
N PHE A 212 5.23 -1.24 -3.01
CA PHE A 212 6.04 -0.01 -2.88
C PHE A 212 5.67 0.81 -1.64
N PHE A 213 4.37 1.08 -1.41
CA PHE A 213 3.95 1.84 -0.23
C PHE A 213 4.20 1.06 1.07
N THR A 214 4.12 -0.26 1.03
CA THR A 214 4.44 -1.13 2.15
C THR A 214 5.94 -1.03 2.47
N GLU A 215 6.81 -1.15 1.48
CA GLU A 215 8.26 -1.01 1.66
C GLU A 215 8.64 0.38 2.17
N PHE A 216 8.05 1.45 1.63
CA PHE A 216 8.30 2.81 2.13
C PHE A 216 7.91 2.96 3.61
N LYS A 217 6.74 2.47 4.01
CA LYS A 217 6.30 2.48 5.42
C LYS A 217 7.25 1.67 6.32
N ASP A 218 7.73 0.55 5.82
CA ASP A 218 8.67 -0.32 6.50
C ASP A 218 10.03 0.36 6.72
N LEU A 219 10.57 1.01 5.69
CA LEU A 219 11.82 1.77 5.77
C LEU A 219 11.72 2.93 6.76
N VAL A 220 10.60 3.67 6.75
CA VAL A 220 10.32 4.74 7.72
C VAL A 220 10.28 4.17 9.15
N THR A 221 9.53 3.10 9.38
CA THR A 221 9.36 2.49 10.71
C THR A 221 10.68 1.91 11.24
N LYS A 222 11.49 1.29 10.38
CA LYS A 222 12.78 0.68 10.76
C LYS A 222 13.85 1.72 11.13
N ASN A 223 13.69 2.99 10.73
CA ASN A 223 14.67 4.06 10.91
C ASN A 223 14.09 5.30 11.62
N GLN A 224 13.00 5.15 12.39
CA GLN A 224 12.35 6.27 13.10
C GLN A 224 13.24 6.97 14.14
N ASP A 225 14.32 6.33 14.58
CA ASP A 225 15.35 6.85 15.47
C ASP A 225 16.41 7.71 14.76
N LYS A 226 16.35 7.80 13.42
CA LYS A 226 17.30 8.52 12.57
C LYS A 226 16.64 9.74 11.93
N ARG A 227 17.44 10.70 11.45
CA ARG A 227 16.97 11.67 10.46
C ARG A 227 16.76 10.97 9.12
N ILE A 228 15.55 11.01 8.57
CA ILE A 228 15.23 10.42 7.27
C ILE A 228 15.12 11.53 6.24
N ILE A 229 15.91 11.42 5.17
CA ILE A 229 15.79 12.23 3.96
C ILE A 229 15.12 11.36 2.90
N VAL A 230 14.05 11.85 2.27
CA VAL A 230 13.39 11.16 1.16
C VAL A 230 13.65 11.96 -0.11
N ALA A 231 14.48 11.42 -0.99
CA ALA A 231 14.81 12.02 -2.29
C ALA A 231 13.92 11.43 -3.39
N LEU A 232 13.29 12.31 -4.16
CA LEU A 232 12.32 11.95 -5.19
C LEU A 232 12.25 13.06 -6.24
N HIS A 233 11.92 12.76 -7.50
CA HIS A 233 11.88 13.80 -8.53
C HIS A 233 10.62 14.70 -8.40
N HIS A 234 9.44 14.08 -8.33
CA HIS A 234 8.13 14.75 -8.31
C HIS A 234 7.67 15.22 -6.90
N PRO A 235 7.69 16.53 -6.55
CA PRO A 235 7.36 17.01 -5.20
C PRO A 235 5.98 16.59 -4.69
N ILE A 236 5.88 16.19 -3.42
CA ILE A 236 4.57 15.86 -2.80
C ILE A 236 3.80 17.11 -2.34
N ILE A 237 4.47 18.26 -2.24
CA ILE A 237 3.89 19.58 -1.98
C ILE A 237 4.58 20.56 -2.91
N SER A 238 3.82 21.32 -3.69
CA SER A 238 4.37 22.31 -4.62
C SER A 238 3.42 23.49 -4.78
N SER A 239 4.01 24.66 -5.03
CA SER A 239 3.35 25.89 -5.48
C SER A 239 3.92 26.42 -6.80
N GLY A 240 4.42 25.50 -7.63
CA GLY A 240 4.97 25.75 -8.97
C GLY A 240 3.97 25.50 -10.10
N THR A 241 4.46 25.53 -11.34
CA THR A 241 3.62 25.37 -12.54
C THR A 241 2.98 24.00 -12.65
N HIS A 242 3.66 22.93 -12.22
CA HIS A 242 3.12 21.57 -12.21
C HIS A 242 2.03 21.38 -11.14
N ALA A 243 1.93 22.30 -10.17
CA ALA A 243 0.82 22.39 -9.23
C ALA A 243 -0.32 23.34 -9.68
N GLY A 244 -0.23 23.87 -10.90
CA GLY A 244 -1.25 24.77 -11.48
C GLY A 244 -1.04 26.25 -11.17
N PHE A 245 0.05 26.63 -10.50
CA PHE A 245 0.34 28.04 -10.20
C PHE A 245 1.01 28.72 -11.39
N ASN A 246 0.28 29.64 -12.02
CA ASN A 246 0.63 30.25 -13.29
C ASN A 246 0.93 31.75 -13.17
N SER A 247 1.90 32.24 -13.94
CA SER A 247 2.22 33.68 -14.00
C SER A 247 1.27 34.45 -14.90
N ALA A 248 1.19 35.77 -14.74
CA ALA A 248 0.24 36.57 -15.51
C ALA A 248 0.58 36.49 -17.01
N LYS A 249 1.87 36.32 -17.32
CA LYS A 249 2.37 36.11 -18.67
C LYS A 249 1.86 34.79 -19.28
N SER A 250 1.76 33.69 -18.54
CA SER A 250 1.27 32.43 -19.12
C SER A 250 -0.23 32.48 -19.46
N HIS A 251 -0.99 33.38 -18.83
CA HIS A 251 -2.39 33.66 -19.20
C HIS A 251 -2.54 34.56 -20.43
N LEU A 252 -1.47 35.19 -20.89
CA LEU A 252 -1.45 35.98 -22.13
C LEU A 252 -0.91 35.17 -23.30
N TYR A 253 0.08 34.31 -23.06
CA TYR A 253 0.85 33.61 -24.09
C TYR A 253 0.73 32.08 -23.93
N PRO A 254 -0.05 31.39 -24.78
CA PRO A 254 -0.19 29.94 -24.67
C PRO A 254 1.09 29.22 -25.13
N LEU A 255 1.42 28.09 -24.51
CA LEU A 255 2.46 27.15 -24.98
C LEU A 255 3.83 27.81 -25.29
N LYS A 256 4.23 28.81 -24.50
CA LYS A 256 5.47 29.59 -24.70
C LYS A 256 5.54 30.34 -26.04
N SER A 257 4.39 30.56 -26.69
CA SER A 257 4.27 31.39 -27.91
C SER A 257 4.65 32.85 -27.63
N LYS A 258 5.11 33.56 -28.66
CA LYS A 258 5.31 35.02 -28.62
C LYS A 258 4.04 35.80 -28.98
N ILE A 259 2.98 35.12 -29.41
CA ILE A 259 1.72 35.72 -29.84
C ILE A 259 0.73 35.73 -28.65
N PRO A 260 0.21 36.90 -28.24
CA PRO A 260 -0.72 36.98 -27.12
C PRO A 260 -2.12 36.51 -27.55
N VAL A 261 -2.64 35.48 -26.90
CA VAL A 261 -4.01 34.95 -27.10
C VAL A 261 -4.65 34.69 -25.74
N PRO A 262 -5.06 35.73 -24.99
CA PRO A 262 -5.29 35.65 -23.54
C PRO A 262 -6.44 34.72 -23.13
N VAL A 263 -7.54 34.70 -23.89
CA VAL A 263 -8.68 33.82 -23.60
C VAL A 263 -8.29 32.36 -23.80
N VAL A 264 -7.66 32.03 -24.92
CA VAL A 264 -7.22 30.66 -25.24
C VAL A 264 -6.14 30.19 -24.26
N ALA A 265 -5.16 31.05 -23.96
CA ALA A 265 -4.10 30.74 -22.99
C ALA A 265 -4.66 30.48 -21.60
N SER A 266 -5.61 31.29 -21.14
CA SER A 266 -6.28 31.08 -19.86
C SER A 266 -7.09 29.78 -19.84
N VAL A 267 -7.82 29.47 -20.91
CA VAL A 267 -8.56 28.20 -21.02
C VAL A 267 -7.61 27.01 -20.99
N ILE A 268 -6.48 27.05 -21.72
CA ILE A 268 -5.47 25.98 -21.71
C ILE A 268 -4.89 25.79 -20.30
N ASN A 269 -4.50 26.87 -19.60
CA ASN A 269 -3.93 26.76 -18.26
C ASN A 269 -4.94 26.24 -17.23
N VAL A 270 -6.19 26.71 -17.30
CA VAL A 270 -7.28 26.22 -16.43
C VAL A 270 -7.53 24.75 -16.72
N LEU A 271 -7.68 24.35 -18.00
CA LEU A 271 -7.90 22.97 -18.39
C LEU A 271 -6.74 22.08 -17.93
N ARG A 272 -5.48 22.48 -18.14
CA ARG A 272 -4.32 21.70 -17.67
C ARG A 272 -4.36 21.53 -16.16
N SER A 273 -4.57 22.63 -15.42
CA SER A 273 -4.57 22.62 -13.96
C SER A 273 -5.76 21.85 -13.38
N SER A 274 -6.93 21.83 -14.04
CA SER A 274 -8.14 21.20 -13.51
C SER A 274 -8.44 19.80 -14.05
N SER A 275 -7.88 19.42 -15.21
CA SER A 275 -8.17 18.13 -15.85
C SER A 275 -7.32 16.98 -15.32
N GLY A 276 -6.15 17.28 -14.75
CA GLY A 276 -5.18 16.25 -14.38
C GLY A 276 -4.68 15.45 -15.58
N ALA A 277 -4.74 16.00 -16.80
CA ALA A 277 -4.46 15.27 -18.03
C ALA A 277 -2.98 14.87 -18.21
N SER A 278 -2.04 15.59 -17.57
CA SER A 278 -0.62 15.27 -17.60
C SER A 278 -0.23 14.50 -16.36
N LEU A 279 0.47 13.36 -16.50
CA LEU A 279 1.02 12.60 -15.37
C LEU A 279 1.98 13.43 -14.52
N GLU A 280 2.62 14.43 -15.13
CA GLU A 280 3.60 15.34 -14.53
C GLU A 280 2.98 16.43 -13.64
N ASP A 281 1.65 16.59 -13.66
CA ASP A 281 0.96 17.62 -12.89
C ASP A 281 0.32 17.00 -11.64
N ILE A 282 0.47 17.64 -10.46
CA ILE A 282 0.07 17.06 -9.16
C ILE A 282 -1.43 16.75 -9.05
N ASN A 283 -2.25 17.40 -9.88
CA ASN A 283 -3.70 17.20 -9.95
C ASN A 283 -4.09 15.94 -10.76
N ASN A 284 -3.15 15.28 -11.42
CA ASN A 284 -3.36 13.96 -12.00
C ASN A 284 -3.67 12.93 -10.91
N GLN A 285 -4.57 12.01 -11.20
CA GLN A 285 -5.01 11.02 -10.23
C GLN A 285 -3.87 10.14 -9.69
N HIS A 286 -2.93 9.70 -10.54
CA HIS A 286 -1.81 8.84 -10.14
C HIS A 286 -0.81 9.60 -9.28
N TYR A 287 -0.51 10.85 -9.64
CA TYR A 287 0.39 11.71 -8.86
C TYR A 287 -0.24 12.13 -7.54
N ALA A 288 -1.50 12.60 -7.55
CA ALA A 288 -2.23 12.90 -6.32
C ALA A 288 -2.29 11.68 -5.39
N ASP A 289 -2.52 10.47 -5.94
CA ASP A 289 -2.50 9.24 -5.15
C ASP A 289 -1.12 8.96 -4.54
N LEU A 290 -0.04 9.08 -5.31
CA LEU A 290 1.34 8.94 -4.81
C LEU A 290 1.63 9.93 -3.69
N ALA A 291 1.43 11.22 -3.95
CA ALA A 291 1.71 12.29 -3.00
C ALA A 291 0.90 12.12 -1.70
N ASN A 292 -0.41 11.90 -1.81
CA ASN A 292 -1.27 11.75 -0.63
C ASN A 292 -0.96 10.51 0.19
N ARG A 293 -0.57 9.40 -0.45
CA ARG A 293 -0.18 8.19 0.28
C ARG A 293 1.17 8.35 0.98
N LEU A 294 2.16 8.98 0.35
CA LEU A 294 3.44 9.30 1.00
C LEU A 294 3.21 10.23 2.19
N LYS A 295 2.44 11.32 2.02
CA LYS A 295 2.04 12.23 3.11
C LYS A 295 1.36 11.49 4.26
N SER A 296 0.39 10.62 3.93
CA SER A 296 -0.37 9.86 4.93
C SER A 296 0.51 8.93 5.76
N ILE A 297 1.55 8.34 5.18
CA ILE A 297 2.45 7.40 5.87
C ILE A 297 3.37 8.12 6.87
N VAL A 298 3.72 9.37 6.60
CA VAL A 298 4.71 10.14 7.38
C VAL A 298 4.11 11.23 8.27
N GLN A 299 2.79 11.45 8.22
CA GLN A 299 2.14 12.60 8.87
C GLN A 299 2.37 12.69 10.39
N ASP A 300 2.65 11.58 11.06
CA ASP A 300 2.93 11.48 12.50
C ASP A 300 4.43 11.47 12.83
N LYS A 301 5.30 11.70 11.84
CA LYS A 301 6.76 11.63 11.97
C LYS A 301 7.37 13.02 11.85
N GLU A 302 8.17 13.40 12.85
CA GLU A 302 8.86 14.70 12.90
C GLU A 302 10.29 14.65 12.37
N ASN A 303 10.81 13.45 12.08
CA ASN A 303 12.20 13.21 11.71
C ASN A 303 12.43 13.08 10.19
N ILE A 304 11.48 13.51 9.35
CA ILE A 304 11.48 13.26 7.89
C ILE A 304 11.50 14.56 7.10
N ILE A 305 12.37 14.63 6.08
CA ILE A 305 12.47 15.75 5.14
C ILE A 305 12.42 15.21 3.71
N PHE A 306 11.55 15.76 2.88
CA PHE A 306 11.46 15.47 1.45
C PHE A 306 12.32 16.46 0.64
N VAL A 307 13.06 15.95 -0.34
CA VAL A 307 13.87 16.75 -1.28
C VAL A 307 13.54 16.36 -2.72
N SER A 308 13.33 17.34 -3.60
CA SER A 308 12.90 17.08 -4.99
C SER A 308 13.32 18.13 -6.03
N GLY A 309 13.13 17.80 -7.31
CA GLY A 309 13.31 18.67 -8.48
C GLY A 309 11.97 18.97 -9.15
N HIS A 310 11.87 18.69 -10.47
CA HIS A 310 10.67 18.68 -11.34
C HIS A 310 10.05 20.05 -11.61
N ASP A 311 9.71 20.78 -10.56
CA ASP A 311 9.38 22.19 -10.72
C ASP A 311 10.66 22.98 -10.95
N HIS A 312 10.71 23.70 -12.06
CA HIS A 312 11.88 24.47 -12.48
C HIS A 312 12.12 25.74 -11.63
N ASN A 313 12.23 25.63 -10.31
CA ASN A 313 12.36 26.73 -9.37
C ASN A 313 12.88 26.20 -8.00
N LEU A 314 13.00 27.10 -7.03
CA LEU A 314 13.39 26.79 -5.66
C LEU A 314 12.21 27.04 -4.73
N GLN A 315 11.84 26.06 -3.89
CA GLN A 315 10.72 26.20 -2.94
C GLN A 315 11.02 25.49 -1.61
N TYR A 316 10.49 26.02 -0.52
CA TYR A 316 10.38 25.35 0.78
C TYR A 316 8.93 25.38 1.23
N HIS A 317 8.41 24.23 1.65
CA HIS A 317 7.07 24.08 2.19
C HIS A 317 7.08 23.39 3.55
N GLU A 318 6.18 23.87 4.41
CA GLU A 318 5.91 23.32 5.72
C GLU A 318 4.41 23.08 5.89
N GLU A 319 4.01 21.80 5.87
CA GLU A 319 2.62 21.36 6.06
C GLU A 319 2.57 20.39 7.25
N ARG A 320 2.11 20.86 8.41
CA ARG A 320 2.11 20.11 9.69
C ARG A 320 3.52 19.61 10.03
N ASN A 321 3.76 18.29 10.05
CA ASN A 321 5.07 17.68 10.31
C ASN A 321 5.89 17.41 9.04
N ILE A 322 5.32 17.69 7.86
CA ILE A 322 5.98 17.44 6.58
C ILE A 322 6.82 18.65 6.19
N ARG A 323 8.06 18.40 5.80
CA ARG A 323 9.02 19.40 5.31
C ARG A 323 9.39 19.02 3.89
N GLN A 324 9.15 19.91 2.93
CA GLN A 324 9.48 19.69 1.51
C GLN A 324 10.42 20.78 1.01
N ILE A 325 11.54 20.36 0.43
CA ILE A 325 12.54 21.20 -0.21
C ILE A 325 12.53 20.88 -1.70
N ILE A 326 12.32 21.88 -2.54
CA ILE A 326 12.36 21.78 -4.00
C ILE A 326 13.56 22.57 -4.52
N SER A 327 14.38 21.93 -5.36
CA SER A 327 15.58 22.52 -5.94
C SER A 327 15.75 22.14 -7.42
N GLY A 328 14.71 22.36 -8.25
CA GLY A 328 14.68 21.99 -9.67
C GLY A 328 15.15 23.09 -10.64
N ALA A 329 15.92 24.07 -10.18
CA ALA A 329 16.30 25.24 -10.99
C ALA A 329 17.70 25.14 -11.62
N GLY A 330 18.18 23.92 -11.91
CA GLY A 330 19.54 23.68 -12.39
C GLY A 330 19.81 24.24 -13.79
N SER A 331 18.88 24.04 -14.73
CA SER A 331 19.03 24.47 -16.12
C SER A 331 17.81 25.18 -16.74
N LYS A 332 16.65 25.11 -16.09
CA LYS A 332 15.40 25.77 -16.51
C LYS A 332 14.82 26.60 -15.38
N THR A 333 13.88 27.50 -15.71
CA THR A 333 13.21 28.37 -14.74
C THR A 333 11.73 28.55 -15.08
N ASP A 334 10.85 28.36 -14.10
CA ASP A 334 9.41 28.60 -14.18
C ASP A 334 8.91 29.36 -12.94
N PRO A 335 7.80 30.12 -13.05
CA PRO A 335 7.29 30.93 -11.95
C PRO A 335 6.76 30.06 -10.80
N SER A 336 6.85 30.57 -9.58
CA SER A 336 6.31 29.94 -8.36
C SER A 336 5.72 30.99 -7.42
N THR A 337 4.94 30.55 -6.43
CA THR A 337 4.36 31.43 -5.39
C THR A 337 4.62 30.85 -4.00
N ILE A 338 4.05 31.45 -2.96
CA ILE A 338 3.87 30.81 -1.65
C ILE A 338 2.39 30.46 -1.50
N ALA A 339 2.09 29.31 -0.91
CA ALA A 339 0.73 28.90 -0.57
C ALA A 339 0.43 29.20 0.90
N GLU A 340 1.40 28.94 1.77
CA GLU A 340 1.30 29.13 3.21
C GLU A 340 2.21 30.25 3.74
N LYS A 341 1.95 30.70 4.97
CA LYS A 341 2.74 31.75 5.63
C LYS A 341 4.15 31.29 6.04
N THR A 342 4.43 30.00 6.01
CA THR A 342 5.72 29.39 6.34
C THR A 342 6.57 29.09 5.10
N ASP A 343 6.04 29.32 3.90
CA ASP A 343 6.69 28.94 2.66
C ASP A 343 7.77 29.94 2.21
N PHE A 344 8.68 29.43 1.38
CA PHE A 344 9.58 30.24 0.56
C PHE A 344 9.50 29.78 -0.90
N SER A 345 9.61 30.72 -1.84
CA SER A 345 9.80 30.38 -3.24
C SER A 345 10.63 31.40 -4.03
N TYR A 346 11.25 30.91 -5.09
CA TYR A 346 12.02 31.68 -6.05
C TYR A 346 12.01 31.02 -7.42
N GLY A 347 11.40 31.67 -8.41
CA GLY A 347 11.30 31.16 -9.78
C GLY A 347 12.54 31.33 -10.68
N GLY A 348 13.73 31.58 -10.13
CA GLY A 348 14.97 31.75 -10.91
C GLY A 348 15.99 30.62 -10.72
N SER A 349 17.07 30.63 -11.51
CA SER A 349 18.13 29.59 -11.49
C SER A 349 18.88 29.55 -10.16
N GLY A 350 19.20 28.34 -9.70
CA GLY A 350 19.90 28.15 -8.44
C GLY A 350 19.91 26.71 -7.93
N PHE A 351 20.31 26.54 -6.67
CA PHE A 351 20.38 25.24 -5.99
C PHE A 351 20.19 25.40 -4.47
N ALA A 352 20.00 24.30 -3.76
CA ALA A 352 19.85 24.27 -2.30
C ALA A 352 20.96 23.46 -1.60
N VAL A 353 21.24 23.79 -0.34
CA VAL A 353 22.16 23.05 0.53
C VAL A 353 21.46 22.77 1.85
N LEU A 354 21.23 21.49 2.15
CA LEU A 354 20.65 21.02 3.41
C LEU A 354 21.78 20.68 4.39
N ASN A 355 21.78 21.32 5.55
CA ASN A 355 22.76 21.10 6.61
C ASN A 355 22.11 20.34 7.77
N ILE A 356 22.62 19.15 8.08
CA ILE A 356 22.21 18.34 9.23
C ILE A 356 23.27 18.54 10.32
N ARG A 357 22.88 19.07 11.48
CA ARG A 357 23.78 19.49 12.56
C ARG A 357 24.02 18.37 13.57
N LYS A 358 25.13 18.45 14.31
CA LYS A 358 25.47 17.50 15.39
C LYS A 358 24.47 17.48 16.53
N ASP A 359 23.75 18.58 16.78
CA ASP A 359 22.66 18.66 17.74
C ASP A 359 21.29 18.21 17.16
N GLN A 360 21.30 17.57 15.99
CA GLN A 360 20.14 17.08 15.24
C GLN A 360 19.22 18.17 14.67
N SER A 361 19.51 19.46 14.88
CA SER A 361 18.83 20.52 14.14
C SER A 361 19.16 20.45 12.65
N THR A 362 18.31 21.03 11.81
CA THR A 362 18.53 21.04 10.36
C THR A 362 18.02 22.32 9.74
N ASP A 363 18.79 22.81 8.79
CA ASP A 363 18.54 24.05 8.08
C ASP A 363 18.87 23.89 6.60
N VAL A 364 18.25 24.74 5.76
CA VAL A 364 18.47 24.75 4.32
C VAL A 364 18.86 26.16 3.85
N GLU A 365 19.88 26.22 3.01
CA GLU A 365 20.32 27.44 2.34
C GLU A 365 19.95 27.37 0.85
N TYR A 366 19.31 28.42 0.33
CA TYR A 366 19.04 28.54 -1.10
C TYR A 366 19.96 29.57 -1.73
N PHE A 367 20.52 29.23 -2.89
CA PHE A 367 21.41 30.10 -3.65
C PHE A 367 20.85 30.35 -5.04
N SER A 368 20.82 31.62 -5.45
CA SER A 368 20.61 32.00 -6.84
C SER A 368 21.95 31.99 -7.58
N THR A 369 21.89 31.58 -8.84
CA THR A 369 23.00 31.62 -9.81
C THR A 369 22.68 32.53 -11.00
N LYS A 370 21.63 33.34 -10.87
CA LYS A 370 21.22 34.30 -11.89
C LYS A 370 22.36 35.28 -12.16
N ASP A 371 22.52 35.69 -13.42
CA ASP A 371 23.51 36.67 -13.85
C ASP A 371 24.97 36.24 -13.57
N ASN A 372 25.22 34.91 -13.49
CA ASN A 372 26.51 34.30 -13.17
C ASN A 372 27.07 34.71 -11.79
N GLN A 373 26.21 35.06 -10.84
CA GLN A 373 26.60 35.41 -9.49
C GLN A 373 25.98 34.45 -8.48
N LEU A 374 26.80 33.96 -7.55
CA LEU A 374 26.31 33.14 -6.45
C LEU A 374 25.78 34.06 -5.34
N LYS A 375 24.46 34.15 -5.21
CA LYS A 375 23.79 34.96 -4.18
C LYS A 375 22.97 34.07 -3.25
N LYS A 376 23.28 34.08 -1.94
CA LYS A 376 22.42 33.46 -0.92
C LYS A 376 21.09 34.20 -0.86
N LEU A 377 19.97 33.49 -1.06
CA LEU A 377 18.62 34.04 -1.08
C LEU A 377 17.98 34.04 0.31
N THR A 378 18.15 32.95 1.03
CA THR A 378 17.55 32.71 2.34
C THR A 378 18.28 31.58 3.07
N HIS A 379 18.10 31.52 4.38
CA HIS A 379 18.56 30.45 5.26
C HIS A 379 17.41 30.07 6.19
N ILE A 380 16.82 28.89 6.00
CA ILE A 380 15.59 28.49 6.67
C ILE A 380 15.90 27.38 7.67
N SER A 381 15.39 27.49 8.89
CA SER A 381 15.37 26.37 9.83
C SER A 381 14.28 25.39 9.42
N VAL A 382 14.66 24.13 9.17
CA VAL A 382 13.75 23.07 8.74
C VAL A 382 13.23 22.28 9.93
N ILE A 383 14.15 21.85 10.80
CA ILE A 383 13.84 21.11 12.03
C ILE A 383 14.67 21.70 13.17
N SER A 384 13.98 22.12 14.23
CA SER A 384 14.61 22.67 15.42
C SER A 384 15.43 21.61 16.16
N LYS A 385 16.39 22.07 16.97
CA LYS A 385 17.08 21.23 17.95
C LYS A 385 16.05 20.54 18.86
N PRO A 386 16.16 19.23 19.13
CA PRO A 386 15.32 18.55 20.11
C PRO A 386 15.48 19.13 21.52
N ASP A 387 14.39 19.21 22.28
CA ASP A 387 14.42 19.60 23.69
C ASP A 387 15.21 18.59 24.54
N VAL A 388 15.88 19.10 25.58
CA VAL A 388 16.57 18.21 26.54
C VAL A 388 15.53 17.47 27.37
N PHE A 389 15.43 16.16 27.17
CA PHE A 389 14.55 15.33 27.98
C PHE A 389 15.12 15.13 29.38
N VAL A 390 14.40 15.61 30.39
CA VAL A 390 14.70 15.40 31.81
C VAL A 390 13.79 14.30 32.36
N ASN A 391 14.39 13.16 32.72
CA ASN A 391 13.64 11.98 33.16
C ASN A 391 13.33 12.03 34.67
N ASN A 392 12.20 12.64 35.03
CA ASN A 392 11.73 12.77 36.42
C ASN A 392 10.62 11.76 36.79
N TYR A 393 10.47 10.68 36.02
CA TYR A 393 9.43 9.67 36.28
C TYR A 393 9.76 8.78 37.50
N PRO A 394 8.74 8.27 38.22
CA PRO A 394 8.93 7.44 39.40
C PRO A 394 9.68 6.13 39.12
N LYS A 395 10.21 5.53 40.19
CA LYS A 395 10.96 4.25 40.18
C LYS A 395 10.38 3.20 41.13
N SER A 396 9.32 3.52 41.86
CA SER A 396 8.69 2.65 42.83
C SER A 396 7.18 2.69 42.63
N PHE A 397 6.56 1.51 42.71
CA PHE A 397 5.17 1.29 42.33
C PHE A 397 4.54 0.27 43.26
N PRO A 398 3.21 0.33 43.49
CA PRO A 398 2.51 -0.75 44.18
C PRO A 398 2.64 -2.07 43.41
N PRO A 399 2.56 -3.24 44.08
CA PRO A 399 2.70 -4.54 43.42
C PRO A 399 1.57 -4.84 42.43
N THR A 400 0.37 -4.34 42.71
CA THR A 400 -0.79 -4.46 41.81
C THR A 400 -1.54 -3.14 41.71
N VAL A 401 -2.24 -2.94 40.60
CA VAL A 401 -3.10 -1.79 40.35
C VAL A 401 -4.42 -2.29 39.79
N GLN A 402 -5.51 -1.78 40.34
CA GLN A 402 -6.84 -2.00 39.80
C GLN A 402 -7.06 -1.04 38.61
N SER A 403 -7.18 -1.59 37.39
CA SER A 403 -7.36 -0.81 36.16
C SER A 403 -8.30 -1.48 35.19
N SER A 404 -9.01 -0.70 34.37
CA SER A 404 -9.79 -1.19 33.23
C SER A 404 -9.06 -0.94 31.90
N VAL A 405 -9.46 -1.62 30.82
CA VAL A 405 -8.84 -1.41 29.49
C VAL A 405 -9.32 -0.08 28.90
N TYR A 406 -10.62 0.19 29.01
CA TYR A 406 -11.26 1.43 28.63
C TYR A 406 -11.88 2.11 29.87
N PRO A 407 -12.00 3.45 29.84
CA PRO A 407 -12.90 4.15 30.74
C PRO A 407 -14.31 3.55 30.68
N VAL A 408 -14.96 3.43 31.84
CA VAL A 408 -16.27 2.76 31.99
C VAL A 408 -17.31 3.41 31.08
N GLU A 409 -17.26 4.72 30.91
CA GLU A 409 -18.16 5.54 30.10
C GLU A 409 -18.15 5.11 28.62
N LEU A 410 -17.01 4.66 28.09
CA LEU A 410 -16.93 4.18 26.70
C LEU A 410 -17.65 2.85 26.49
N THR A 411 -17.81 2.06 27.56
CA THR A 411 -18.40 0.71 27.54
C THR A 411 -19.89 0.69 27.89
N GLN A 412 -20.42 1.77 28.46
CA GLN A 412 -21.83 1.87 28.78
C GLN A 412 -22.64 2.30 27.55
N LYS A 413 -23.62 1.48 27.14
CA LYS A 413 -24.49 1.76 26.00
C LYS A 413 -25.96 1.50 26.35
N GLY A 414 -26.86 2.36 25.86
CA GLY A 414 -28.30 2.21 26.04
C GLY A 414 -28.87 0.96 25.35
N LYS A 415 -30.03 0.46 25.81
CA LYS A 415 -30.63 -0.79 25.30
C LYS A 415 -30.85 -0.79 23.79
N VAL A 416 -31.28 0.35 23.20
CA VAL A 416 -31.49 0.48 21.75
C VAL A 416 -30.17 0.34 20.98
N TYR A 417 -29.11 0.99 21.45
CA TYR A 417 -27.78 0.88 20.85
C TYR A 417 -27.29 -0.57 20.88
N ARG A 418 -27.46 -1.26 22.01
CA ARG A 418 -27.02 -2.66 22.17
C ARG A 418 -27.85 -3.65 21.36
N TRP A 419 -29.14 -3.39 21.17
CA TRP A 419 -29.95 -4.17 20.24
C TRP A 419 -29.48 -4.00 18.78
N LEU A 420 -29.19 -2.76 18.36
CA LEU A 420 -28.79 -2.46 16.99
C LEU A 420 -27.37 -2.93 16.69
N TRP A 421 -26.41 -2.51 17.51
CA TRP A 421 -24.98 -2.73 17.29
C TRP A 421 -24.42 -3.94 18.04
N GLY A 422 -25.15 -4.55 18.98
CA GLY A 422 -24.72 -5.76 19.68
C GLY A 422 -24.30 -5.52 21.12
N GLU A 423 -24.15 -6.58 21.91
CA GLU A 423 -23.61 -6.55 23.27
C GLU A 423 -22.09 -6.68 23.28
N HIS A 424 -21.52 -7.43 22.32
CA HIS A 424 -20.09 -7.68 22.18
C HIS A 424 -19.46 -8.23 23.49
N TYR A 425 -18.18 -7.93 23.72
CA TYR A 425 -17.41 -8.16 24.95
C TYR A 425 -17.14 -6.87 25.74
N ARG A 426 -17.85 -5.77 25.45
CA ARG A 426 -17.55 -4.44 26.02
C ARG A 426 -17.51 -4.37 27.55
N LYS A 427 -18.28 -5.23 28.25
CA LYS A 427 -18.24 -5.32 29.72
C LYS A 427 -16.82 -5.59 30.25
N TYR A 428 -16.03 -6.40 29.55
CA TYR A 428 -14.67 -6.76 29.94
C TYR A 428 -13.65 -5.67 29.66
N TYR A 429 -13.97 -4.70 28.81
CA TYR A 429 -13.11 -3.53 28.61
C TYR A 429 -13.28 -2.52 29.75
N GLY A 430 -14.48 -2.44 30.35
CA GLY A 430 -14.81 -1.50 31.41
C GLY A 430 -14.68 -2.06 32.82
N ILE A 431 -14.55 -3.38 32.99
CA ILE A 431 -14.37 -3.99 34.31
C ILE A 431 -12.95 -3.71 34.83
N PRO A 432 -12.80 -3.17 36.06
CA PRO A 432 -11.49 -3.06 36.68
C PRO A 432 -10.96 -4.45 37.04
N VAL A 433 -9.75 -4.78 36.59
CA VAL A 433 -9.03 -6.01 36.92
C VAL A 433 -7.84 -5.70 37.82
N ASP A 434 -7.52 -6.61 38.73
CA ASP A 434 -6.31 -6.52 39.56
C ASP A 434 -5.10 -6.97 38.74
N ALA A 435 -4.40 -6.01 38.14
CA ALA A 435 -3.27 -6.28 37.23
C ALA A 435 -1.93 -6.15 37.97
N PRO A 436 -1.00 -7.10 37.77
CA PRO A 436 0.34 -6.97 38.34
C PRO A 436 1.04 -5.77 37.72
N THR A 437 1.64 -4.95 38.57
CA THR A 437 2.40 -3.78 38.12
C THR A 437 3.81 -4.21 37.76
N ALA A 438 4.31 -3.81 36.60
CA ALA A 438 5.67 -4.13 36.17
C ALA A 438 6.58 -2.91 36.12
N ASP A 439 7.64 -2.97 36.92
CA ASP A 439 8.83 -2.14 36.75
C ASP A 439 9.72 -2.78 35.69
N LEU A 440 9.86 -2.10 34.54
CA LEU A 440 10.68 -2.57 33.44
C LEU A 440 12.16 -2.64 33.81
N ALA A 441 12.64 -1.87 34.79
CA ALA A 441 14.05 -1.93 35.19
C ALA A 441 14.41 -3.24 35.92
N SER A 442 13.44 -3.93 36.51
CA SER A 442 13.64 -5.17 37.27
C SER A 442 13.00 -6.40 36.62
N LEU A 443 11.92 -6.23 35.84
CA LEU A 443 11.24 -7.34 35.18
C LEU A 443 12.19 -8.06 34.20
N ASN A 444 12.26 -9.39 34.32
CA ASN A 444 13.08 -10.28 33.50
C ASN A 444 14.58 -9.87 33.43
N GLY A 445 15.14 -9.41 34.55
CA GLY A 445 16.53 -8.95 34.62
C GLY A 445 16.76 -7.52 34.09
N GLY A 446 15.70 -6.81 33.74
CA GLY A 446 15.72 -5.41 33.32
C GLY A 446 15.57 -5.25 31.81
N PHE A 447 14.44 -4.69 31.39
CA PHE A 447 14.14 -4.31 30.02
C PHE A 447 14.66 -2.92 29.67
N LYS A 448 15.23 -2.81 28.46
CA LYS A 448 15.56 -1.54 27.82
C LYS A 448 14.66 -1.32 26.61
N PRO A 449 13.76 -0.32 26.65
CA PRO A 449 13.03 0.11 25.46
C PRO A 449 13.99 0.69 24.42
N PHE A 450 13.77 0.36 23.15
CA PHE A 450 14.68 0.84 22.09
C PHE A 450 13.99 1.22 20.77
N ARG A 451 12.71 0.88 20.58
CA ARG A 451 12.01 1.17 19.32
C ARG A 451 10.50 1.13 19.47
N GLU A 452 9.79 2.19 19.09
CA GLU A 452 8.34 2.13 18.93
C GLU A 452 7.96 1.14 17.82
N GLY A 453 6.83 0.48 17.97
CA GLY A 453 6.28 -0.42 16.97
C GLY A 453 4.77 -0.26 16.87
N GLY A 454 4.13 -1.35 16.45
CA GLY A 454 2.69 -1.47 16.40
C GLY A 454 2.23 -1.59 14.97
N GLY A 455 1.30 -2.53 14.73
CA GLY A 455 0.63 -2.63 13.45
C GLY A 455 -0.32 -1.46 13.21
N ASN A 456 -1.43 -1.73 12.55
CA ASN A 456 -2.38 -0.68 12.21
C ASN A 456 -3.31 -0.30 13.37
N GLN A 457 -3.28 -1.01 14.51
CA GLN A 457 -4.32 -0.91 15.55
C GLN A 457 -3.83 -0.74 16.99
N SER A 458 -2.57 -1.07 17.32
CA SER A 458 -2.09 -1.02 18.71
C SER A 458 -0.77 -0.24 18.80
N ASN A 459 -0.60 0.47 19.91
CA ASN A 459 0.71 1.02 20.28
C ASN A 459 1.53 -0.10 20.89
N SER A 460 2.73 -0.33 20.36
CA SER A 460 3.66 -1.29 20.96
C SER A 460 5.06 -0.71 21.04
N LEU A 461 5.85 -1.20 21.98
CA LEU A 461 7.22 -0.78 22.22
C LEU A 461 8.10 -2.03 22.25
N ARG A 462 9.18 -2.03 21.47
CA ARG A 462 10.16 -3.10 21.51
C ARG A 462 11.05 -2.92 22.72
N LEU A 463 11.19 -4.01 23.46
CA LEU A 463 12.00 -4.12 24.66
C LEU A 463 13.14 -5.11 24.39
N LYS A 464 14.28 -4.88 25.02
CA LYS A 464 15.41 -5.81 25.01
C LYS A 464 15.75 -6.20 26.44
N ALA A 465 15.79 -7.49 26.73
CA ALA A 465 16.23 -8.02 28.02
C ALA A 465 17.75 -7.92 28.18
N ALA A 466 18.24 -8.14 29.41
CA ALA A 466 19.67 -8.10 29.72
C ALA A 466 20.50 -9.15 28.96
N ASP A 467 19.94 -10.32 28.68
CA ASP A 467 20.55 -11.39 27.88
C ASP A 467 20.46 -11.16 26.36
N GLY A 468 19.82 -10.06 25.96
CA GLY A 468 19.68 -9.64 24.57
C GLY A 468 18.42 -10.12 23.87
N GLN A 469 17.59 -10.95 24.50
CA GLN A 469 16.32 -11.42 23.92
C GLN A 469 15.36 -10.25 23.70
N GLU A 470 14.70 -10.23 22.54
CA GLU A 470 13.72 -9.20 22.21
C GLU A 470 12.31 -9.56 22.70
N PHE A 471 11.60 -8.53 23.18
CA PHE A 471 10.21 -8.60 23.61
C PHE A 471 9.43 -7.45 23.00
N VAL A 472 8.11 -7.57 23.00
CA VAL A 472 7.20 -6.49 22.64
C VAL A 472 6.21 -6.22 23.76
N MET A 473 6.13 -4.96 24.16
CA MET A 473 5.13 -4.43 25.08
C MET A 473 4.01 -3.80 24.26
N ARG A 474 2.86 -4.45 24.18
CA ARG A 474 1.72 -4.06 23.33
C ARG A 474 0.54 -3.64 24.19
N GLY A 475 -0.03 -2.46 23.93
CA GLY A 475 -1.22 -2.01 24.65
C GLY A 475 -2.40 -2.95 24.41
N VAL A 476 -3.12 -3.31 25.47
CA VAL A 476 -4.38 -4.08 25.37
C VAL A 476 -5.46 -3.20 24.70
N LYS A 477 -5.45 -1.91 25.02
CA LYS A 477 -6.27 -0.89 24.38
C LYS A 477 -5.84 -0.68 22.92
N LYS A 478 -6.82 -0.74 22.02
CA LYS A 478 -6.62 -0.46 20.59
C LYS A 478 -6.74 1.03 20.32
N SER A 479 -6.01 1.51 19.32
CA SER A 479 -6.04 2.89 18.82
C SER A 479 -6.89 2.97 17.56
N ALA A 480 -8.11 3.52 17.71
CA ALA A 480 -9.02 3.74 16.60
C ALA A 480 -8.48 4.77 15.60
N VAL A 481 -7.88 5.87 16.06
CA VAL A 481 -7.28 6.89 15.19
C VAL A 481 -6.13 6.33 14.36
N ARG A 482 -5.25 5.51 14.96
CA ARG A 482 -4.18 4.83 14.22
C ARG A 482 -4.74 3.93 13.12
N PHE A 483 -5.82 3.21 13.37
CA PHE A 483 -6.46 2.37 12.35
C PHE A 483 -7.13 3.21 11.26
N LEU A 484 -7.87 4.26 11.63
CA LEU A 484 -8.53 5.12 10.66
C LEU A 484 -7.51 5.78 9.73
N ASN A 485 -6.41 6.31 10.26
CA ASN A 485 -5.33 6.90 9.46
C ASN A 485 -4.61 5.86 8.58
N ASN A 486 -4.34 4.65 9.09
CA ASN A 486 -3.57 3.64 8.35
C ASN A 486 -4.39 2.77 7.37
N MET A 487 -5.68 2.57 7.62
CA MET A 487 -6.51 1.61 6.89
C MET A 487 -7.72 2.21 6.19
N ALA A 488 -8.44 3.13 6.85
CA ALA A 488 -9.66 3.72 6.28
C ALA A 488 -9.35 4.93 5.39
N PHE A 489 -8.40 5.76 5.80
CA PHE A 489 -8.10 7.06 5.20
C PHE A 489 -6.66 7.16 4.69
N LYS A 490 -6.22 6.14 3.93
CA LYS A 490 -4.84 6.01 3.41
C LYS A 490 -4.35 7.15 2.51
N LYS A 491 -5.25 8.04 2.09
CA LYS A 491 -5.00 9.17 1.17
C LYS A 491 -5.33 10.52 1.81
N SER A 492 -5.53 10.55 3.12
CA SER A 492 -5.89 11.76 3.84
C SER A 492 -5.00 11.93 5.06
N THR A 493 -4.71 13.18 5.39
CA THR A 493 -3.97 13.53 6.59
C THR A 493 -4.96 14.12 7.59
N PHE A 494 -5.34 13.34 8.61
CA PHE A 494 -6.25 13.81 9.66
C PHE A 494 -5.55 14.05 11.00
N GLY A 495 -4.38 13.44 11.23
CA GLY A 495 -3.68 13.51 12.51
C GLY A 495 -4.62 13.21 13.69
N ASN A 496 -4.79 14.19 14.58
CA ASN A 496 -5.63 14.12 15.78
C ASN A 496 -7.08 14.62 15.58
N GLU A 497 -7.47 15.05 14.37
CA GLU A 497 -8.82 15.57 14.09
C GLU A 497 -9.91 14.49 14.22
N LEU A 498 -9.52 13.21 14.21
CA LEU A 498 -10.42 12.08 14.44
C LEU A 498 -10.71 11.83 15.93
N ASN A 499 -9.97 12.47 16.85
CA ASN A 499 -10.20 12.31 18.29
C ASN A 499 -11.59 12.82 18.68
N ASN A 500 -12.27 12.07 19.55
CA ASN A 500 -13.62 12.30 20.05
C ASN A 500 -14.74 12.31 18.99
N THR A 501 -14.46 11.85 17.78
CA THR A 501 -15.46 11.78 16.69
C THR A 501 -16.34 10.53 16.78
N PHE A 502 -17.48 10.54 16.06
CA PHE A 502 -18.32 9.34 15.96
C PHE A 502 -17.59 8.12 15.36
N PRO A 503 -16.82 8.25 14.25
CA PRO A 503 -16.03 7.14 13.71
C PRO A 503 -15.08 6.50 14.71
N GLU A 504 -14.36 7.31 15.51
CA GLU A 504 -13.47 6.79 16.55
C GLU A 504 -14.25 6.03 17.62
N LYS A 505 -15.31 6.63 18.19
CA LYS A 505 -16.13 6.01 19.25
C LYS A 505 -16.81 4.72 18.77
N PHE A 506 -17.28 4.70 17.53
CA PHE A 506 -17.86 3.52 16.90
C PHE A 506 -16.80 2.42 16.73
N LEU A 507 -15.60 2.77 16.25
CA LEU A 507 -14.53 1.80 16.05
C LEU A 507 -13.99 1.25 17.37
N LEU A 508 -13.89 2.06 18.42
CA LEU A 508 -13.54 1.59 19.77
C LEU A 508 -14.56 0.59 20.30
N ASP A 509 -15.86 0.83 20.09
CA ASP A 509 -16.92 -0.14 20.42
C ASP A 509 -16.83 -1.39 19.54
N PHE A 510 -16.53 -1.25 18.24
CA PHE A 510 -16.30 -2.38 17.35
C PHE A 510 -15.12 -3.25 17.79
N TYR A 511 -14.03 -2.69 18.32
CA TYR A 511 -12.93 -3.49 18.87
C TYR A 511 -13.35 -4.36 20.04
N THR A 512 -14.43 -4.00 20.75
CA THR A 512 -14.97 -4.85 21.80
C THR A 512 -15.67 -6.11 21.28
N THR A 513 -15.77 -6.30 19.96
CA THR A 513 -16.19 -7.59 19.38
C THR A 513 -15.18 -8.70 19.65
N ASN A 514 -13.94 -8.39 20.01
CA ASN A 514 -12.96 -9.35 20.49
C ASN A 514 -12.78 -9.27 22.01
N HIS A 515 -12.60 -10.41 22.67
CA HIS A 515 -12.40 -10.45 24.11
C HIS A 515 -10.98 -9.97 24.47
N PRO A 516 -10.81 -8.98 25.37
CA PRO A 516 -9.52 -8.32 25.56
C PRO A 516 -8.46 -9.22 26.20
N PHE A 517 -8.87 -10.27 26.91
CA PHE A 517 -7.97 -11.16 27.64
C PHE A 517 -7.84 -12.58 27.06
N THR A 518 -8.66 -13.00 26.08
CA THR A 518 -8.50 -14.37 25.54
C THR A 518 -7.19 -14.62 24.78
N PRO A 519 -6.49 -13.62 24.22
CA PRO A 519 -5.18 -13.89 23.60
C PRO A 519 -4.18 -14.52 24.57
N PHE A 520 -4.32 -14.28 25.89
CA PHE A 520 -3.46 -14.87 26.92
C PHE A 520 -3.66 -16.39 27.09
N SER A 521 -4.81 -16.95 26.68
CA SER A 521 -5.08 -18.39 26.82
C SER A 521 -4.69 -19.21 25.60
N VAL A 522 -4.49 -18.58 24.43
CA VAL A 522 -4.24 -19.30 23.17
C VAL A 522 -2.92 -20.06 23.19
N GLY A 523 -1.87 -19.48 23.76
CA GLY A 523 -0.55 -20.13 23.90
C GLY A 523 -0.64 -21.46 24.65
N ASN A 524 -1.36 -21.50 25.77
CA ASN A 524 -1.52 -22.70 26.59
C ASN A 524 -2.12 -23.91 25.82
N MET A 525 -2.95 -23.66 24.79
CA MET A 525 -3.45 -24.72 23.92
C MET A 525 -2.48 -25.05 22.77
N ALA A 526 -1.81 -24.03 22.23
CA ALA A 526 -0.84 -24.20 21.15
C ALA A 526 0.39 -25.01 21.60
N ASP A 527 0.82 -24.85 22.86
CA ASP A 527 1.86 -25.66 23.52
C ASP A 527 1.55 -27.17 23.41
N LYS A 528 0.31 -27.57 23.69
CA LYS A 528 -0.15 -28.98 23.63
C LYS A 528 -0.08 -29.57 22.23
N LEU A 529 -0.03 -28.71 21.21
CA LEU A 529 -0.05 -29.09 19.80
C LEU A 529 1.33 -28.95 19.15
N ASN A 530 2.37 -28.59 19.91
CA ASN A 530 3.70 -28.29 19.40
C ASN A 530 3.65 -27.27 18.26
N ILE A 531 2.89 -26.19 18.46
CA ILE A 531 2.82 -25.04 17.56
C ILE A 531 3.63 -23.93 18.23
N PHE A 532 4.62 -23.36 17.55
CA PHE A 532 5.36 -22.23 18.12
C PHE A 532 4.45 -21.03 18.44
N HIS A 533 4.60 -20.45 19.62
CA HIS A 533 3.87 -19.25 20.03
C HIS A 533 4.67 -18.43 21.03
N SER A 534 4.29 -17.17 21.20
CA SER A 534 4.76 -16.34 22.31
C SER A 534 4.00 -16.67 23.60
N ASN A 535 4.50 -16.23 24.74
CA ASN A 535 3.91 -16.40 26.07
C ASN A 535 3.49 -15.04 26.62
N PRO A 536 2.40 -14.45 26.10
CA PRO A 536 1.95 -13.14 26.53
C PRO A 536 1.58 -13.13 28.02
N LYS A 537 2.02 -12.08 28.72
CA LYS A 537 1.67 -11.81 30.12
C LYS A 537 1.08 -10.41 30.26
N LEU A 538 0.01 -10.31 31.05
CA LEU A 538 -0.68 -9.05 31.33
C LEU A 538 0.04 -8.29 32.44
N TYR A 539 0.32 -7.01 32.22
CA TYR A 539 0.86 -6.10 33.23
C TYR A 539 0.18 -4.73 33.15
N TYR A 540 0.08 -4.06 34.29
CA TYR A 540 -0.08 -2.60 34.32
C TYR A 540 1.32 -1.97 34.27
N ILE A 541 1.55 -1.07 33.30
CA ILE A 541 2.83 -0.38 33.15
C ILE A 541 2.61 1.09 33.49
N PRO A 542 2.98 1.55 34.68
CA PRO A 542 2.93 2.97 35.02
C PRO A 542 3.99 3.73 34.21
N LYS A 543 3.78 5.04 34.04
CA LYS A 543 4.87 5.91 33.61
C LYS A 543 6.03 5.78 34.60
N GLN A 544 7.21 5.52 34.07
CA GLN A 544 8.34 5.07 34.87
C GLN A 544 9.67 5.51 34.27
N TYR A 545 10.68 5.61 35.12
CA TYR A 545 12.01 6.04 34.72
C TYR A 545 12.58 5.21 33.55
N ALA A 546 12.38 3.89 33.55
CA ALA A 546 12.88 2.99 32.51
C ALA A 546 12.30 3.25 31.10
N LEU A 547 11.12 3.87 31.00
CA LEU A 547 10.52 4.24 29.72
C LEU A 547 11.17 5.46 29.06
N GLY A 548 11.88 6.31 29.82
CA GLY A 548 12.54 7.50 29.25
C GLY A 548 11.58 8.37 28.43
N GLU A 549 11.99 8.78 27.23
CA GLU A 549 11.16 9.60 26.32
C GLU A 549 9.87 8.90 25.89
N TYR A 550 9.82 7.56 25.92
CA TYR A 550 8.63 6.82 25.58
C TYR A 550 7.46 7.07 26.55
N ASN A 551 7.69 7.65 27.73
CA ASN A 551 6.59 8.10 28.62
C ASN A 551 5.65 9.15 27.99
N LYS A 552 6.03 9.76 26.86
CA LYS A 552 5.16 10.64 26.05
C LYS A 552 3.97 9.86 25.47
N ASN A 553 4.21 8.64 24.96
CA ASN A 553 3.25 7.82 24.23
C ASN A 553 2.86 6.51 24.95
N TYR A 554 3.58 6.12 26.00
CA TYR A 554 3.42 4.86 26.72
C TYR A 554 3.37 5.08 28.24
N GLY A 555 2.79 4.09 28.94
CA GLY A 555 2.63 4.11 30.39
C GLY A 555 1.20 4.47 30.82
N ASP A 556 0.90 4.17 32.08
CA ASP A 556 -0.39 4.31 32.76
C ASP A 556 -1.55 3.51 32.12
N GLU A 557 -1.23 2.40 31.45
CA GLU A 557 -2.19 1.53 30.79
C GLU A 557 -1.85 0.03 31.00
N MET A 558 -2.78 -0.86 30.62
CA MET A 558 -2.52 -2.29 30.57
C MET A 558 -1.81 -2.68 29.28
N TYR A 559 -0.74 -3.46 29.44
CA TYR A 559 0.06 -3.98 28.35
C TYR A 559 0.18 -5.50 28.43
N MET A 560 0.24 -6.10 27.26
CA MET A 560 0.72 -7.45 27.04
C MET A 560 2.21 -7.39 26.75
N ILE A 561 3.03 -8.07 27.54
CA ILE A 561 4.46 -8.28 27.25
C ILE A 561 4.63 -9.72 26.78
N GLU A 562 5.20 -9.89 25.59
CA GLU A 562 5.40 -11.19 24.95
C GLU A 562 6.77 -11.24 24.25
N GLU A 563 7.32 -12.44 24.11
CA GLU A 563 8.55 -12.68 23.35
C GLU A 563 8.36 -12.20 21.91
N ARG A 564 9.36 -11.48 21.39
CA ARG A 564 9.41 -11.12 19.99
C ARG A 564 10.42 -12.03 19.30
N PHE A 565 9.92 -12.97 18.50
CA PHE A 565 10.78 -13.84 17.71
C PHE A 565 11.69 -13.04 16.77
N SER A 566 12.98 -13.04 17.09
CA SER A 566 14.06 -12.34 16.43
C SER A 566 15.29 -13.26 16.30
N SER A 567 16.27 -12.87 15.49
CA SER A 567 17.48 -13.68 15.27
C SER A 567 18.49 -13.59 16.43
N ASP A 568 18.05 -13.19 17.62
CA ASP A 568 18.89 -13.18 18.81
C ASP A 568 19.19 -14.62 19.30
N PRO A 569 20.39 -14.87 19.87
CA PRO A 569 20.80 -16.23 20.25
C PRO A 569 19.83 -16.95 21.20
N LYS A 570 19.17 -16.22 22.11
CA LYS A 570 18.27 -16.80 23.10
C LYS A 570 16.99 -17.31 22.44
N THR A 571 16.40 -16.51 21.56
CA THR A 571 15.25 -16.90 20.75
C THR A 571 15.58 -18.08 19.85
N LEU A 572 16.70 -18.05 19.14
CA LEU A 572 17.10 -19.15 18.25
C LEU A 572 17.27 -20.48 19.01
N ALA A 573 17.90 -20.44 20.19
CA ALA A 573 18.04 -21.61 21.06
C ALA A 573 16.69 -22.17 21.54
N SER A 574 15.69 -21.31 21.79
CA SER A 574 14.34 -21.73 22.19
C SER A 574 13.53 -22.40 21.06
N LEU A 575 13.97 -22.24 19.81
CA LEU A 575 13.32 -22.78 18.62
C LEU A 575 14.14 -23.92 18.03
N ASP A 576 14.51 -24.90 18.85
CA ASP A 576 15.31 -26.05 18.43
C ASP A 576 16.61 -25.67 17.71
N ASN A 577 17.27 -24.59 18.16
CA ASN A 577 18.48 -24.01 17.55
C ASN A 577 18.28 -23.63 16.07
N ALA A 578 17.21 -22.89 15.77
CA ALA A 578 16.99 -22.29 14.45
C ALA A 578 18.20 -21.44 14.02
N LYS A 579 18.44 -21.34 12.71
CA LYS A 579 19.54 -20.52 12.16
C LYS A 579 19.19 -19.04 12.07
N ASP A 580 17.94 -18.74 11.72
CA ASP A 580 17.47 -17.37 11.51
C ASP A 580 15.93 -17.28 11.67
N ILE A 581 15.41 -16.06 11.76
CA ILE A 581 13.98 -15.73 11.81
C ILE A 581 13.61 -14.77 10.67
N LEU A 582 12.79 -15.26 9.74
CA LEU A 582 12.43 -14.52 8.53
C LEU A 582 11.00 -13.96 8.55
N SER A 583 10.75 -12.94 7.73
CA SER A 583 9.40 -12.52 7.38
C SER A 583 8.79 -13.43 6.30
N THR A 584 7.47 -13.38 6.12
CA THR A 584 6.81 -14.11 5.04
C THR A 584 7.28 -13.65 3.66
N ASP A 585 7.56 -12.36 3.48
CA ASP A 585 8.05 -11.83 2.21
C ASP A 585 9.45 -12.36 1.88
N ASP A 586 10.33 -12.50 2.88
CA ASP A 586 11.64 -13.15 2.69
C ASP A 586 11.49 -14.62 2.29
N VAL A 587 10.57 -15.35 2.93
CA VAL A 587 10.28 -16.75 2.59
C VAL A 587 9.74 -16.88 1.16
N LEU A 588 8.77 -16.03 0.77
CA LEU A 588 8.22 -16.01 -0.59
C LEU A 588 9.29 -15.67 -1.63
N LYS A 589 10.17 -14.71 -1.33
CA LYS A 589 11.32 -14.37 -2.18
C LYS A 589 12.30 -15.54 -2.32
N ASN A 590 12.53 -16.31 -1.25
CA ASN A 590 13.38 -17.48 -1.31
C ASN A 590 12.71 -18.61 -2.12
N PHE A 591 11.39 -18.81 -1.98
CA PHE A 591 10.61 -19.79 -2.76
C PHE A 591 10.71 -19.57 -4.27
N THR A 592 10.67 -18.32 -4.73
CA THR A 592 10.83 -18.00 -6.16
C THR A 592 12.29 -17.96 -6.61
N LYS A 593 13.25 -18.01 -5.68
CA LYS A 593 14.68 -17.97 -6.01
C LYS A 593 15.24 -19.35 -6.34
N ASN A 594 14.86 -20.39 -5.60
CA ASN A 594 15.43 -21.74 -5.75
C ASN A 594 14.57 -22.83 -5.09
N TYR A 595 14.57 -24.04 -5.66
CA TYR A 595 13.83 -25.19 -5.13
C TYR A 595 14.37 -25.80 -3.83
N LYS A 596 15.56 -25.40 -3.37
CA LYS A 596 16.10 -25.88 -2.08
C LYS A 596 15.29 -25.41 -0.87
N TYR A 597 14.48 -24.38 -1.03
CA TYR A 597 13.67 -23.78 0.03
C TYR A 597 12.30 -24.43 0.11
N SER A 598 11.86 -24.78 1.31
CA SER A 598 10.55 -25.36 1.57
C SER A 598 9.96 -24.90 2.90
N VAL A 599 8.68 -25.15 3.10
CA VAL A 599 7.99 -24.95 4.37
C VAL A 599 7.68 -26.32 4.97
N ASP A 600 7.79 -26.43 6.28
CA ASP A 600 7.30 -27.58 7.04
C ASP A 600 5.76 -27.64 6.94
N ARG A 601 5.27 -28.44 5.99
CA ARG A 601 3.85 -28.49 5.63
C ARG A 601 2.99 -29.00 6.78
N GLU A 602 3.47 -29.97 7.56
CA GLU A 602 2.73 -30.54 8.68
C GLU A 602 2.47 -29.49 9.76
N SER A 603 3.52 -28.78 10.20
CA SER A 603 3.41 -27.72 11.20
C SER A 603 2.54 -26.56 10.69
N TYR A 604 2.65 -26.22 9.41
CA TYR A 604 1.79 -25.18 8.81
C TYR A 604 0.32 -25.61 8.77
N ILE A 605 0.01 -26.81 8.27
CA ILE A 605 -1.36 -27.34 8.27
C ILE A 605 -1.92 -27.37 9.70
N ARG A 606 -1.15 -27.87 10.67
CA ARG A 606 -1.57 -27.93 12.08
C ARG A 606 -1.91 -26.55 12.63
N ALA A 607 -1.07 -25.56 12.39
CA ALA A 607 -1.34 -24.17 12.77
C ALA A 607 -2.64 -23.64 12.12
N ARG A 608 -2.85 -23.88 10.82
CA ARG A 608 -4.07 -23.44 10.12
C ARG A 608 -5.34 -24.13 10.65
N ILE A 609 -5.28 -25.41 10.99
CA ILE A 609 -6.41 -26.11 11.62
C ILE A 609 -6.69 -25.55 13.02
N PHE A 610 -5.65 -25.25 13.78
CA PHE A 610 -5.78 -24.61 15.09
C PHE A 610 -6.44 -23.21 14.98
N ASP A 611 -6.08 -22.42 13.97
CA ASP A 611 -6.73 -21.13 13.69
C ASP A 611 -8.25 -21.30 13.44
N MET A 612 -8.62 -22.34 12.67
CA MET A 612 -10.03 -22.70 12.44
C MET A 612 -10.74 -23.09 13.75
N LEU A 613 -10.07 -23.88 14.60
CA LEU A 613 -10.59 -24.32 15.89
C LEU A 613 -10.96 -23.12 16.77
N ILE A 614 -10.05 -22.15 16.94
CA ILE A 614 -10.25 -20.99 17.84
C ILE A 614 -11.04 -19.84 17.21
N GLY A 615 -11.37 -19.90 15.91
CA GLY A 615 -12.11 -18.85 15.24
C GLY A 615 -11.26 -17.67 14.77
N ASP A 616 -9.95 -17.84 14.65
CA ASP A 616 -9.01 -16.80 14.24
C ASP A 616 -8.95 -16.71 12.71
N TRP A 617 -9.55 -15.65 12.17
CA TRP A 617 -9.74 -15.45 10.73
C TRP A 617 -8.64 -14.58 10.09
N ASP A 618 -7.82 -13.88 10.87
CA ASP A 618 -6.94 -12.79 10.41
C ASP A 618 -5.51 -13.24 10.10
N ARG A 619 -5.37 -14.40 9.46
CA ARG A 619 -4.07 -15.02 9.23
C ARG A 619 -3.41 -14.53 7.94
N HIS A 620 -3.02 -13.26 7.89
CA HIS A 620 -2.30 -12.65 6.76
C HIS A 620 -0.76 -12.72 6.89
N SER A 621 -0.01 -12.24 5.89
CA SER A 621 1.46 -12.36 5.78
C SER A 621 2.25 -11.90 7.02
N ASP A 622 1.83 -10.80 7.66
CA ASP A 622 2.55 -10.21 8.80
C ASP A 622 2.31 -10.96 10.11
N GLN A 623 1.31 -11.86 10.11
CA GLN A 623 0.94 -12.71 11.24
C GLN A 623 1.73 -14.01 11.31
N TRP A 624 2.82 -14.09 10.53
CA TRP A 624 3.79 -15.16 10.59
C TRP A 624 5.20 -14.60 10.82
N LYS A 625 5.98 -15.35 11.57
CA LYS A 625 7.43 -15.42 11.43
C LYS A 625 7.82 -16.85 11.06
N TRP A 626 9.04 -17.03 10.58
CA TRP A 626 9.50 -18.30 10.07
C TRP A 626 10.87 -18.62 10.65
N ALA A 627 11.00 -19.75 11.35
CA ALA A 627 12.28 -20.26 11.82
C ALA A 627 12.96 -21.04 10.69
N GLU A 628 14.19 -20.67 10.38
CA GLU A 628 15.01 -21.33 9.36
C GLU A 628 15.80 -22.50 9.94
N TYR A 629 15.72 -23.65 9.27
CA TYR A 629 16.52 -24.84 9.56
C TYR A 629 17.23 -25.31 8.30
N GLN A 630 18.44 -25.85 8.49
CA GLN A 630 19.20 -26.48 7.42
C GLN A 630 19.06 -27.99 7.50
N ASP A 631 18.72 -28.60 6.38
CA ASP A 631 18.65 -30.06 6.22
C ASP A 631 19.44 -30.47 4.97
N GLY A 632 20.72 -30.83 5.16
CA GLY A 632 21.67 -31.01 4.06
C GLY A 632 21.78 -29.75 3.21
N ASP A 633 21.48 -29.86 1.90
CA ASP A 633 21.44 -28.73 0.97
C ASP A 633 20.10 -27.97 0.97
N LYS A 634 19.07 -28.51 1.63
CA LYS A 634 17.74 -27.90 1.73
C LYS A 634 17.64 -26.97 2.93
N VAL A 635 16.72 -26.02 2.81
CA VAL A 635 16.37 -25.07 3.86
C VAL A 635 14.88 -25.19 4.12
N ILE A 636 14.51 -25.52 5.35
CA ILE A 636 13.13 -25.75 5.77
C ILE A 636 12.72 -24.62 6.71
N TYR A 637 11.60 -23.98 6.41
CA TYR A 637 11.01 -22.96 7.26
C TYR A 637 9.87 -23.53 8.09
N LYS A 638 9.95 -23.41 9.42
CA LYS A 638 8.83 -23.73 10.31
C LYS A 638 8.04 -22.46 10.66
N PRO A 639 6.71 -22.51 10.65
CA PRO A 639 5.88 -21.35 10.90
C PRO A 639 5.81 -21.01 12.39
N ILE A 640 5.82 -19.70 12.68
CA ILE A 640 5.60 -19.12 14.00
C ILE A 640 4.40 -18.16 13.88
N PRO A 641 3.17 -18.63 14.15
CA PRO A 641 2.00 -17.76 14.19
C PRO A 641 2.13 -16.68 15.27
N LYS A 642 1.75 -15.45 14.91
CA LYS A 642 1.73 -14.28 15.80
C LYS A 642 0.34 -13.70 15.90
N ASP A 643 0.08 -12.88 16.93
CA ASP A 643 -1.15 -12.09 17.06
C ASP A 643 -2.44 -12.93 17.02
N ARG A 644 -2.98 -13.18 18.21
CA ARG A 644 -4.17 -14.02 18.43
C ARG A 644 -5.37 -13.20 18.87
N ASP A 645 -5.39 -11.91 18.52
CA ASP A 645 -6.38 -10.95 19.02
C ASP A 645 -7.78 -11.07 18.39
N GLN A 646 -7.91 -11.83 17.30
CA GLN A 646 -9.19 -12.13 16.64
C GLN A 646 -9.82 -13.46 17.08
N ALA A 647 -9.14 -14.24 17.94
CA ALA A 647 -9.67 -15.49 18.47
C ALA A 647 -10.96 -15.24 19.29
N PHE A 648 -11.95 -16.12 19.14
CA PHE A 648 -13.23 -16.05 19.85
C PHE A 648 -14.08 -14.80 19.60
N SER A 649 -13.94 -14.14 18.45
CA SER A 649 -14.69 -12.92 18.11
C SER A 649 -16.23 -13.06 18.20
N LYS A 650 -16.92 -11.97 18.53
CA LYS A 650 -18.38 -11.88 18.73
C LYS A 650 -18.97 -10.66 18.02
N TYR A 651 -19.34 -10.87 16.76
CA TYR A 651 -20.16 -9.91 16.00
C TYR A 651 -21.66 -10.22 16.21
N ASP A 652 -22.34 -9.44 17.05
CA ASP A 652 -23.76 -9.54 17.39
C ASP A 652 -24.51 -8.21 17.14
N GLY A 653 -25.82 -8.14 17.46
CA GLY A 653 -26.65 -6.99 17.11
C GLY A 653 -27.37 -7.12 15.76
N ALA A 654 -28.47 -6.39 15.59
CA ALA A 654 -29.29 -6.45 14.39
C ALA A 654 -28.56 -5.97 13.13
N ALA A 655 -27.78 -4.89 13.22
CA ALA A 655 -27.06 -4.31 12.10
C ALA A 655 -25.92 -5.22 11.60
N PHE A 656 -25.11 -5.79 12.52
CA PHE A 656 -24.01 -6.67 12.14
C PHE A 656 -24.47 -7.99 11.49
N LYS A 657 -25.70 -8.46 11.74
CA LYS A 657 -26.26 -9.59 10.98
C LYS A 657 -26.33 -9.31 9.48
N ILE A 658 -26.45 -8.05 9.07
CA ILE A 658 -26.49 -7.62 7.67
C ILE A 658 -25.08 -7.20 7.21
N ILE A 659 -24.42 -6.32 7.98
CA ILE A 659 -23.11 -5.72 7.64
C ILE A 659 -22.04 -6.81 7.46
N MET A 660 -22.02 -7.84 8.31
CA MET A 660 -21.02 -8.92 8.23
C MET A 660 -21.22 -9.86 7.04
N ASN A 661 -22.23 -9.63 6.19
CA ASN A 661 -22.35 -10.29 4.89
C ASN A 661 -21.72 -9.51 3.74
N VAL A 662 -21.24 -8.29 3.97
CA VAL A 662 -20.49 -7.49 3.00
C VAL A 662 -19.19 -8.22 2.65
N PRO A 663 -18.92 -8.57 1.39
CA PRO A 663 -17.77 -9.39 0.98
C PRO A 663 -16.42 -8.94 1.55
N ALA A 664 -16.18 -7.63 1.64
CA ALA A 664 -14.92 -7.07 2.15
C ALA A 664 -14.61 -7.48 3.61
N ILE A 665 -15.64 -7.69 4.43
CA ILE A 665 -15.52 -8.03 5.86
C ILE A 665 -16.20 -9.36 6.20
N ARG A 666 -16.69 -10.10 5.20
CA ARG A 666 -17.45 -11.34 5.41
C ARG A 666 -16.62 -12.45 6.03
N HIS A 667 -15.31 -12.35 5.94
CA HIS A 667 -14.36 -13.29 6.52
C HIS A 667 -14.29 -13.20 8.05
N MET A 668 -14.63 -12.04 8.61
CA MET A 668 -14.73 -11.81 10.06
C MET A 668 -15.96 -12.59 10.58
N LYS A 669 -15.72 -13.71 11.29
CA LYS A 669 -16.79 -14.64 11.72
C LYS A 669 -16.94 -14.69 13.23
N THR A 670 -18.18 -14.53 13.70
CA THR A 670 -18.55 -14.81 15.10
C THR A 670 -18.19 -16.25 15.47
N PHE A 671 -17.51 -16.43 16.60
CA PHE A 671 -17.21 -17.72 17.19
C PHE A 671 -18.47 -18.42 17.71
N LYS A 672 -18.79 -19.54 17.08
CA LYS A 672 -19.99 -20.36 17.31
C LYS A 672 -19.61 -21.83 17.34
N GLU A 673 -20.47 -22.69 17.86
CA GLU A 673 -20.27 -24.15 17.89
C GLU A 673 -19.93 -24.76 16.54
N GLU A 674 -20.38 -24.13 15.44
CA GLU A 674 -20.10 -24.57 14.09
C GLU A 674 -19.50 -23.47 13.21
N ILE A 675 -18.56 -23.87 12.36
CA ILE A 675 -18.05 -23.02 11.27
C ILE A 675 -18.97 -23.20 10.06
N LYS A 676 -19.99 -22.35 9.93
CA LYS A 676 -20.98 -22.44 8.82
C LYS A 676 -20.35 -22.37 7.43
N ASN A 677 -19.19 -21.73 7.29
CA ASN A 677 -18.54 -21.57 5.99
C ASN A 677 -17.03 -21.40 6.16
N VAL A 678 -16.30 -22.51 6.01
CA VAL A 678 -14.83 -22.55 6.12
C VAL A 678 -14.13 -21.71 5.04
N LYS A 679 -14.75 -21.57 3.86
CA LYS A 679 -14.23 -20.73 2.77
C LYS A 679 -14.12 -19.27 3.20
N TRP A 680 -15.19 -18.71 3.79
CA TRP A 680 -15.16 -17.31 4.22
C TRP A 680 -14.24 -17.09 5.41
N MET A 681 -14.23 -18.01 6.38
CA MET A 681 -13.33 -17.89 7.53
C MET A 681 -11.86 -17.83 7.10
N ASN A 682 -11.49 -18.57 6.06
CA ASN A 682 -10.11 -18.65 5.58
C ASN A 682 -9.85 -17.78 4.34
N MET A 683 -10.57 -16.66 4.18
CA MET A 683 -10.39 -15.77 3.03
C MET A 683 -9.05 -15.02 3.05
N GLU A 684 -8.64 -14.49 4.20
CA GLU A 684 -7.35 -13.80 4.37
C GLU A 684 -6.14 -14.73 4.16
N PRO A 685 -6.08 -15.94 4.77
CA PRO A 685 -4.97 -16.87 4.57
C PRO A 685 -4.93 -17.55 3.20
N TYR A 686 -6.02 -17.51 2.42
CA TYR A 686 -6.17 -18.25 1.17
C TYR A 686 -4.99 -18.12 0.20
N PRO A 687 -4.44 -16.91 -0.08
CA PRO A 687 -3.31 -16.79 -0.99
C PRO A 687 -2.05 -17.54 -0.53
N LEU A 688 -1.72 -17.47 0.77
CA LEU A 688 -0.54 -18.15 1.32
C LEU A 688 -0.75 -19.67 1.38
N ASP A 689 -1.95 -20.10 1.77
CA ASP A 689 -2.31 -21.51 1.83
C ASP A 689 -2.18 -22.19 0.45
N LEU A 690 -2.50 -21.48 -0.65
CA LEU A 690 -2.27 -22.00 -2.01
C LEU A 690 -0.79 -22.22 -2.36
N ILE A 691 0.12 -21.39 -1.83
CA ILE A 691 1.55 -21.43 -2.15
C ILE A 691 2.23 -22.51 -1.31
N PHE A 692 2.11 -22.41 0.01
CA PHE A 692 2.83 -23.28 0.94
C PHE A 692 2.28 -24.70 0.94
N LEU A 693 1.00 -24.89 0.58
CA LEU A 693 0.34 -26.19 0.56
C LEU A 693 0.05 -26.71 -0.85
N LYS A 694 0.75 -26.21 -1.88
CA LYS A 694 0.58 -26.64 -3.29
C LYS A 694 0.69 -28.18 -3.46
N GLY A 695 1.59 -28.79 -2.70
CA GLY A 695 1.82 -30.25 -2.68
C GLY A 695 1.02 -31.02 -1.64
N ALA A 696 0.18 -30.37 -0.83
CA ALA A 696 -0.54 -31.06 0.24
C ALA A 696 -1.58 -32.05 -0.28
N THR A 697 -1.78 -33.15 0.46
CA THR A 697 -2.80 -34.19 0.19
C THR A 697 -3.93 -34.15 1.22
N PRO A 698 -5.14 -34.66 0.91
CA PRO A 698 -6.23 -34.70 1.89
C PRO A 698 -5.89 -35.58 3.12
N GLU A 699 -5.03 -36.58 2.96
CA GLU A 699 -4.57 -37.45 4.06
C GLU A 699 -3.68 -36.68 5.04
N GLU A 700 -2.77 -35.82 4.56
CA GLU A 700 -1.95 -34.95 5.41
C GLU A 700 -2.83 -33.99 6.23
N TRP A 701 -3.86 -33.40 5.62
CA TRP A 701 -4.85 -32.56 6.33
C TRP A 701 -5.63 -33.35 7.40
N ALA A 702 -6.13 -34.54 7.05
CA ALA A 702 -6.86 -35.38 7.98
C ALA A 702 -5.98 -35.86 9.14
N ALA A 703 -4.70 -36.15 8.87
CA ALA A 703 -3.73 -36.55 9.88
C ALA A 703 -3.50 -35.43 10.92
N GLN A 704 -3.28 -34.18 10.48
CA GLN A 704 -3.09 -33.07 11.42
C GLN A 704 -4.39 -32.69 12.16
N ALA A 705 -5.57 -32.89 11.54
CA ALA A 705 -6.85 -32.74 12.25
C ALA A 705 -6.99 -33.76 13.39
N ARG A 706 -6.69 -35.03 13.12
CA ARG A 706 -6.69 -36.09 14.16
C ARG A 706 -5.66 -35.82 15.25
N TYR A 707 -4.45 -35.39 14.87
CA TYR A 707 -3.42 -35.02 15.82
C TYR A 707 -3.93 -34.00 16.85
N ILE A 708 -4.62 -32.94 16.40
CA ILE A 708 -5.21 -31.95 17.31
C ILE A 708 -6.32 -32.57 18.18
N GLN A 709 -7.17 -33.42 17.61
CA GLN A 709 -8.23 -34.09 18.37
C GLN A 709 -7.69 -34.99 19.49
N GLU A 710 -6.57 -35.65 19.26
CA GLU A 710 -5.92 -36.59 20.17
C GLU A 710 -5.06 -35.89 21.24
N HIS A 711 -4.38 -34.79 20.90
CA HIS A 711 -3.39 -34.14 21.77
C HIS A 711 -3.92 -32.92 22.54
N LEU A 712 -5.08 -32.36 22.14
CA LEU A 712 -5.73 -31.28 22.86
C LEU A 712 -6.94 -31.85 23.62
N THR A 713 -6.75 -32.28 24.86
CA THR A 713 -7.82 -32.88 25.66
C THR A 713 -8.85 -31.83 26.11
N ASP A 714 -10.01 -32.29 26.59
CA ASP A 714 -11.02 -31.38 27.15
C ASP A 714 -10.51 -30.68 28.41
N ALA A 715 -9.66 -31.35 29.20
CA ALA A 715 -8.99 -30.78 30.36
C ALA A 715 -8.00 -29.68 29.95
N ASP A 716 -7.21 -29.90 28.88
CA ASP A 716 -6.31 -28.86 28.36
C ASP A 716 -7.08 -27.59 27.94
N ILE A 717 -8.26 -27.76 27.32
CA ILE A 717 -9.13 -26.63 26.95
C ILE A 717 -9.65 -25.90 28.20
N ASP A 718 -10.00 -26.63 29.26
CA ASP A 718 -10.49 -26.04 30.49
C ASP A 718 -9.38 -25.26 31.22
N GLU A 719 -8.20 -25.86 31.32
CA GLU A 719 -7.02 -25.29 32.00
C GLU A 719 -6.42 -24.09 31.26
N ALA A 720 -6.55 -24.02 29.93
CA ALA A 720 -5.97 -22.97 29.11
C ALA A 720 -6.39 -21.55 29.51
N PHE A 721 -7.56 -21.37 30.12
CA PHE A 721 -8.10 -20.05 30.51
C PHE A 721 -7.81 -19.68 31.97
N THR A 722 -7.09 -20.52 32.72
CA THR A 722 -6.84 -20.31 34.16
C THR A 722 -5.96 -19.07 34.43
N ASN A 723 -5.10 -18.70 33.48
CA ASN A 723 -4.22 -17.54 33.54
C ASN A 723 -4.92 -16.18 33.30
N LEU A 724 -6.21 -16.18 32.96
CA LEU A 724 -6.98 -14.95 32.84
C LEU A 724 -7.26 -14.31 34.22
N PRO A 725 -7.47 -12.99 34.30
CA PRO A 725 -7.93 -12.33 35.53
C PRO A 725 -9.19 -12.99 36.09
N LYS A 726 -9.31 -13.10 37.42
CA LYS A 726 -10.45 -13.77 38.07
C LYS A 726 -11.79 -13.09 37.75
N GLU A 727 -11.77 -11.78 37.56
CA GLU A 727 -12.92 -10.93 37.27
C GLU A 727 -13.56 -11.23 35.90
N VAL A 728 -12.81 -11.86 34.98
CA VAL A 728 -13.29 -12.17 33.62
C VAL A 728 -13.58 -13.67 33.41
N LYS A 729 -13.30 -14.52 34.40
CA LYS A 729 -13.55 -15.97 34.36
C LYS A 729 -15.00 -16.30 34.73
N ASP A 730 -15.92 -15.90 33.87
CA ASP A 730 -17.37 -16.12 34.06
C ASP A 730 -17.99 -17.10 33.02
N GLU A 731 -19.32 -17.16 32.97
CA GLU A 731 -20.12 -17.95 32.04
C GLU A 731 -19.73 -17.79 30.55
N THR A 732 -19.14 -16.65 30.17
CA THR A 732 -18.66 -16.39 28.82
C THR A 732 -17.46 -17.27 28.48
N ILE A 733 -16.53 -17.44 29.42
CA ILE A 733 -15.38 -18.33 29.25
C ILE A 733 -15.86 -19.78 29.19
N ALA A 734 -16.80 -20.15 30.06
CA ALA A 734 -17.42 -21.48 30.03
C ALA A 734 -18.10 -21.78 28.66
N ASP A 735 -18.79 -20.79 28.08
CA ASP A 735 -19.40 -20.94 26.74
C ASP A 735 -18.33 -21.04 25.63
N ILE A 736 -17.21 -20.31 25.73
CA ILE A 736 -16.09 -20.44 24.80
C ILE A 736 -15.48 -21.85 24.87
N GLN A 737 -15.20 -22.36 26.07
CA GLN A 737 -14.66 -23.71 26.29
C GLN A 737 -15.59 -24.78 25.73
N ARG A 738 -16.90 -24.67 26.00
CA ARG A 738 -17.92 -25.57 25.45
C ARG A 738 -17.93 -25.57 23.92
N LYS A 739 -17.89 -24.40 23.28
CA LYS A 739 -17.83 -24.26 21.83
C LYS A 739 -16.55 -24.84 21.22
N LEU A 740 -15.40 -24.65 21.89
CA LEU A 740 -14.12 -25.24 21.47
C LEU A 740 -14.19 -26.77 21.45
N LYS A 741 -14.70 -27.39 22.53
CA LYS A 741 -14.88 -28.85 22.62
C LYS A 741 -15.78 -29.37 21.49
N ILE A 742 -16.89 -28.68 21.20
CA ILE A 742 -17.79 -29.05 20.09
C ILE A 742 -17.11 -28.88 18.72
N ARG A 743 -16.35 -27.80 18.50
CA ARG A 743 -15.62 -27.60 17.23
C ARG A 743 -14.54 -28.65 17.02
N LYS A 744 -13.83 -29.04 18.08
CA LYS A 744 -12.75 -30.03 18.04
C LYS A 744 -13.24 -31.34 17.42
N THR A 745 -14.46 -31.79 17.71
CA THR A 745 -15.00 -33.03 17.14
C THR A 745 -15.27 -32.97 15.63
N LYS A 746 -15.38 -31.76 15.05
CA LYS A 746 -15.71 -31.52 13.63
C LYS A 746 -14.51 -31.12 12.76
N LEU A 747 -13.29 -31.15 13.28
CA LEU A 747 -12.11 -30.64 12.56
C LEU A 747 -11.87 -31.35 11.23
N GLN A 748 -12.00 -32.68 11.17
CA GLN A 748 -11.82 -33.44 9.94
C GLN A 748 -12.75 -32.94 8.82
N ASP A 749 -14.04 -32.71 9.12
CA ASP A 749 -15.01 -32.17 8.16
C ASP A 749 -14.63 -30.77 7.66
N TYR A 750 -14.19 -29.90 8.56
CA TYR A 750 -13.77 -28.54 8.20
C TYR A 750 -12.53 -28.55 7.29
N THR A 751 -11.57 -29.43 7.58
CA THR A 751 -10.36 -29.56 6.76
C THR A 751 -10.65 -30.13 5.38
N ALA A 752 -11.51 -31.14 5.25
CA ALA A 752 -11.92 -31.68 3.96
C ALA A 752 -12.60 -30.61 3.10
N GLN A 753 -13.54 -29.86 3.68
CA GLN A 753 -14.21 -28.75 2.98
C GLN A 753 -13.23 -27.66 2.55
N TYR A 754 -12.24 -27.32 3.38
CA TYR A 754 -11.27 -26.29 3.03
C TYR A 754 -10.24 -26.77 2.00
N TYR A 755 -9.81 -28.02 2.07
CA TYR A 755 -8.97 -28.63 1.05
C TYR A 755 -9.63 -28.54 -0.34
N ASP A 756 -10.91 -28.86 -0.45
CA ASP A 756 -11.68 -28.72 -1.69
C ASP A 756 -11.80 -27.26 -2.16
N VAL A 757 -11.72 -26.27 -1.26
CA VAL A 757 -11.64 -24.85 -1.64
C VAL A 757 -10.30 -24.54 -2.29
N LEU A 758 -9.20 -25.03 -1.72
CA LEU A 758 -7.83 -24.83 -2.24
C LEU A 758 -7.62 -25.48 -3.61
N GLN A 759 -8.26 -26.63 -3.88
CA GLN A 759 -8.09 -27.33 -5.16
C GLN A 759 -8.84 -26.68 -6.34
N LYS A 760 -9.75 -25.71 -6.12
CA LYS A 760 -10.57 -25.14 -7.21
C LYS A 760 -9.78 -24.30 -8.21
N LYS A 761 -8.86 -23.48 -7.72
CA LYS A 761 -8.02 -22.57 -8.52
C LYS A 761 -6.58 -22.71 -8.03
N VAL A 762 -5.76 -23.37 -8.83
CA VAL A 762 -4.41 -23.76 -8.42
C VAL A 762 -3.37 -22.94 -9.18
N PRO A 763 -2.72 -21.96 -8.53
CA PRO A 763 -1.49 -21.37 -9.04
C PRO A 763 -0.30 -22.28 -8.74
N LEU A 764 0.56 -22.51 -9.73
CA LEU A 764 1.84 -23.17 -9.62
C LEU A 764 2.90 -22.27 -10.23
N ALA A 765 3.86 -21.82 -9.44
CA ALA A 765 4.95 -20.97 -9.90
C ALA A 765 6.29 -21.72 -9.94
N GLY A 766 7.09 -21.37 -10.95
CA GLY A 766 8.52 -21.66 -11.07
C GLY A 766 9.38 -20.79 -10.17
N THR A 767 10.61 -20.61 -10.62
CA THR A 767 11.63 -19.76 -10.04
C THR A 767 12.01 -18.65 -11.02
N VAL A 768 12.86 -17.73 -10.59
CA VAL A 768 13.44 -16.72 -11.48
C VAL A 768 14.59 -17.26 -12.34
N ASN A 769 14.81 -18.58 -12.35
CA ASN A 769 15.78 -19.27 -13.20
C ASN A 769 15.00 -20.22 -14.14
N PRO A 770 15.65 -20.81 -15.17
CA PRO A 770 14.95 -21.60 -16.17
C PRO A 770 14.24 -22.82 -15.59
N ASP A 771 12.97 -22.96 -15.93
CA ASP A 771 12.10 -24.04 -15.49
C ASP A 771 11.45 -24.78 -16.66
N LYS A 772 11.23 -26.08 -16.48
CA LYS A 772 10.50 -26.92 -17.43
C LYS A 772 9.24 -27.49 -16.81
N PHE A 773 8.10 -27.22 -17.44
CA PHE A 773 6.80 -27.78 -17.07
C PHE A 773 6.36 -28.82 -18.09
N VAL A 774 6.07 -30.04 -17.64
CA VAL A 774 5.48 -31.10 -18.46
C VAL A 774 4.05 -31.34 -17.98
N ILE A 775 3.10 -31.15 -18.88
CA ILE A 775 1.65 -31.23 -18.62
C ILE A 775 1.07 -32.34 -19.49
N THR A 776 0.67 -33.44 -18.85
CA THR A 776 0.08 -34.60 -19.52
C THR A 776 -1.41 -34.69 -19.21
N LYS A 777 -2.25 -34.65 -20.24
CA LYS A 777 -3.70 -34.79 -20.12
C LYS A 777 -4.10 -36.26 -20.27
N ASP A 778 -4.79 -36.79 -19.28
CA ASP A 778 -5.27 -38.18 -19.29
C ASP A 778 -6.73 -38.26 -18.81
N GLY A 779 -7.63 -38.73 -19.68
CA GLY A 779 -9.06 -38.75 -19.41
C GLY A 779 -9.63 -37.39 -19.00
N HIS A 780 -10.05 -37.27 -17.74
CA HIS A 780 -10.56 -36.03 -17.11
C HIS A 780 -9.60 -35.43 -16.07
N SER A 781 -8.34 -35.85 -16.14
CA SER A 781 -7.26 -35.46 -15.24
C SER A 781 -6.10 -34.80 -16.00
N VAL A 782 -5.27 -34.08 -15.26
CA VAL A 782 -4.04 -33.45 -15.75
C VAL A 782 -2.92 -33.71 -14.76
N ASN A 783 -1.89 -34.44 -15.20
CA ASN A 783 -0.63 -34.60 -14.47
C ASN A 783 0.30 -33.44 -14.83
N VAL A 784 0.86 -32.79 -13.83
CA VAL A 784 1.81 -31.69 -13.97
C VAL A 784 3.11 -32.07 -13.29
N LYS A 785 4.20 -32.05 -14.04
CA LYS A 785 5.57 -32.20 -13.54
C LYS A 785 6.34 -30.92 -13.77
N GLN A 786 7.10 -30.52 -12.76
CA GLN A 786 7.97 -29.35 -12.79
C GLN A 786 9.41 -29.82 -12.60
N TYR A 787 10.28 -29.40 -13.51
CA TYR A 787 11.70 -29.71 -13.50
C TYR A 787 12.51 -28.43 -13.38
N LYS A 788 13.48 -28.45 -12.48
CA LYS A 788 14.55 -27.45 -12.43
C LYS A 788 15.53 -27.75 -13.55
N LEU A 789 15.91 -26.74 -14.31
CA LEU A 789 16.94 -26.84 -15.33
C LEU A 789 18.29 -26.29 -14.82
N ASP A 790 19.39 -26.84 -15.33
CA ASP A 790 20.69 -26.19 -15.23
C ASP A 790 20.84 -25.11 -16.31
N LYS A 791 21.93 -24.33 -16.26
CA LYS A 791 22.17 -23.24 -17.22
C LYS A 791 22.24 -23.71 -18.68
N ASN A 792 22.62 -24.98 -18.90
CA ASN A 792 22.74 -25.56 -20.23
C ASN A 792 21.44 -26.25 -20.70
N LYS A 793 20.43 -26.36 -19.83
CA LYS A 793 19.15 -27.04 -20.06
C LYS A 793 19.30 -28.54 -20.36
N GLU A 794 20.36 -29.19 -19.87
CA GLU A 794 20.69 -30.59 -20.19
C GLU A 794 20.28 -31.58 -19.10
N ASN A 795 20.30 -31.16 -17.83
CA ASN A 795 20.08 -32.04 -16.68
C ASN A 795 18.79 -31.66 -15.90
N PRO A 796 17.60 -32.04 -16.39
CA PRO A 796 16.35 -31.71 -15.71
C PRO A 796 16.19 -32.53 -14.41
N GLU A 797 16.01 -31.84 -13.28
CA GLU A 797 15.76 -32.42 -11.95
C GLU A 797 14.27 -32.28 -11.60
N LEU A 798 13.55 -33.38 -11.36
CA LEU A 798 12.13 -33.33 -10.97
C LEU A 798 11.98 -32.77 -9.56
N VAL A 799 11.29 -31.63 -9.43
CA VAL A 799 11.12 -30.93 -8.14
C VAL A 799 9.67 -30.93 -7.64
N PHE A 800 8.70 -31.17 -8.51
CA PHE A 800 7.29 -31.27 -8.15
C PHE A 800 6.50 -32.10 -9.14
N GLU A 801 5.55 -32.91 -8.65
CA GLU A 801 4.59 -33.66 -9.45
C GLU A 801 3.22 -33.67 -8.74
N LYS A 802 2.15 -33.40 -9.49
CA LYS A 802 0.77 -33.57 -8.99
C LYS A 802 -0.23 -33.81 -10.12
N THR A 803 -1.20 -34.68 -9.86
CA THR A 803 -2.35 -34.91 -10.75
C THR A 803 -3.57 -34.15 -10.23
N TYR A 804 -4.25 -33.45 -11.13
CA TYR A 804 -5.46 -32.67 -10.87
C TYR A 804 -6.65 -33.25 -11.62
N GLU A 805 -7.80 -33.29 -10.95
CA GLU A 805 -9.04 -33.87 -11.48
C GLU A 805 -10.08 -32.79 -11.77
N ASP A 806 -10.83 -32.92 -12.88
CA ASP A 806 -11.91 -31.99 -13.27
C ASP A 806 -12.99 -31.83 -12.19
N SER A 807 -13.20 -32.86 -11.36
CA SER A 807 -14.18 -32.84 -10.27
C SER A 807 -13.84 -31.80 -9.20
N LYS A 808 -12.54 -31.55 -8.96
CA LYS A 808 -12.03 -30.63 -7.93
C LYS A 808 -11.47 -29.34 -8.51
N THR A 809 -10.69 -29.44 -9.59
CA THR A 809 -9.94 -28.32 -10.18
C THR A 809 -10.67 -27.72 -11.37
N LYS A 810 -10.84 -26.40 -11.38
CA LYS A 810 -11.48 -25.66 -12.49
C LYS A 810 -10.50 -24.79 -13.27
N GLU A 811 -9.47 -24.30 -12.60
CA GLU A 811 -8.39 -23.54 -13.23
C GLU A 811 -7.03 -23.96 -12.68
N LEU A 812 -6.07 -24.13 -13.59
CA LEU A 812 -4.67 -24.39 -13.30
C LEU A 812 -3.85 -23.27 -13.95
N TRP A 813 -3.08 -22.52 -13.16
CA TRP A 813 -2.28 -21.39 -13.61
C TRP A 813 -0.80 -21.70 -13.38
N ILE A 814 -0.03 -21.93 -14.44
CA ILE A 814 1.37 -22.34 -14.38
C ILE A 814 2.24 -21.15 -14.81
N TYR A 815 3.10 -20.66 -13.92
CA TYR A 815 3.93 -19.46 -14.13
C TYR A 815 5.42 -19.83 -14.25
N GLY A 816 6.08 -19.33 -15.29
CA GLY A 816 7.54 -19.43 -15.52
C GLY A 816 8.37 -18.35 -14.81
N LEU A 817 7.78 -17.16 -14.63
CA LEU A 817 8.33 -15.97 -13.93
C LEU A 817 9.27 -15.10 -14.77
N GLU A 818 10.58 -15.36 -14.79
CA GLU A 818 11.56 -14.40 -15.36
C GLU A 818 12.55 -14.98 -16.38
N ASP A 819 13.09 -16.20 -16.29
CA ASP A 819 14.13 -16.67 -17.23
C ASP A 819 13.52 -17.39 -18.45
N ASP A 820 14.34 -18.03 -19.28
CA ASP A 820 13.86 -18.74 -20.48
C ASP A 820 13.22 -20.11 -20.13
N ASP A 821 11.90 -20.14 -19.97
CA ASP A 821 11.15 -21.32 -19.52
C ASP A 821 10.63 -22.20 -20.66
N MET A 822 10.33 -23.45 -20.32
CA MET A 822 9.88 -24.47 -21.27
C MET A 822 8.57 -25.11 -20.84
N TYR A 823 7.58 -25.13 -21.72
CA TYR A 823 6.31 -25.81 -21.52
C TYR A 823 6.11 -26.93 -22.52
N GLU A 824 5.82 -28.14 -22.04
CA GLU A 824 5.48 -29.29 -22.85
C GLU A 824 4.07 -29.78 -22.49
N VAL A 825 3.15 -29.74 -23.44
CA VAL A 825 1.77 -30.20 -23.24
C VAL A 825 1.47 -31.37 -24.18
N SER A 826 1.04 -32.49 -23.62
CA SER A 826 0.75 -33.73 -24.36
C SER A 826 -0.43 -34.51 -23.77
N GLY A 827 -0.70 -35.69 -24.34
CA GLY A 827 -1.77 -36.60 -23.92
C GLY A 827 -3.09 -36.42 -24.68
N GLU A 828 -3.90 -37.49 -24.70
CA GLU A 828 -5.17 -37.56 -25.44
C GLU A 828 -6.41 -37.22 -24.57
N GLY A 829 -6.18 -36.91 -23.28
CA GLY A 829 -7.25 -36.55 -22.34
C GLY A 829 -8.04 -35.31 -22.74
N ARG A 830 -9.29 -35.23 -22.27
CA ARG A 830 -10.25 -34.13 -22.56
C ARG A 830 -10.75 -33.47 -21.26
N PRO A 831 -9.87 -32.86 -20.46
CA PRO A 831 -10.28 -32.18 -19.25
C PRO A 831 -11.04 -30.88 -19.58
N LYS A 832 -11.98 -30.53 -18.70
CA LYS A 832 -12.75 -29.28 -18.72
C LYS A 832 -12.04 -28.15 -17.97
N MET A 833 -11.03 -28.45 -17.17
CA MET A 833 -10.24 -27.44 -16.47
C MET A 833 -9.54 -26.49 -17.46
N ASN A 834 -9.51 -25.19 -17.14
CA ASN A 834 -8.75 -24.22 -17.92
C ASN A 834 -7.28 -24.28 -17.50
N ILE A 835 -6.40 -24.68 -18.42
CA ILE A 835 -4.95 -24.72 -18.21
C ILE A 835 -4.36 -23.45 -18.77
N ARG A 836 -3.70 -22.66 -17.93
CA ARG A 836 -3.05 -21.41 -18.31
C ARG A 836 -1.55 -21.55 -18.14
N LEU A 837 -0.82 -21.25 -19.20
CA LEU A 837 0.64 -21.17 -19.20
C LEU A 837 0.98 -19.68 -19.27
N ILE A 838 1.72 -19.19 -18.29
CA ILE A 838 2.12 -17.80 -18.15
C ILE A 838 3.64 -17.80 -18.13
N GLY A 839 4.27 -17.37 -19.21
CA GLY A 839 5.71 -17.40 -19.37
C GLY A 839 6.40 -16.49 -18.38
N GLY A 840 6.54 -15.23 -18.75
CA GLY A 840 7.23 -14.25 -17.93
C GLY A 840 7.96 -13.26 -18.81
N TYR A 841 8.88 -12.50 -18.22
CA TYR A 841 9.67 -11.56 -19.00
C TYR A 841 11.00 -12.19 -19.44
N ASN A 842 11.01 -13.00 -20.51
CA ASN A 842 12.17 -13.43 -21.31
C ASN A 842 11.71 -14.34 -22.48
N HIS A 843 12.60 -15.17 -23.05
CA HIS A 843 12.28 -16.04 -24.18
C HIS A 843 11.76 -17.41 -23.72
N ASP A 844 10.45 -17.62 -23.86
CA ASP A 844 9.81 -18.87 -23.49
C ASP A 844 9.55 -19.79 -24.69
N VAL A 845 9.59 -21.10 -24.45
CA VAL A 845 9.34 -22.14 -25.45
C VAL A 845 8.10 -22.95 -25.10
N TYR A 846 7.11 -22.94 -25.99
CA TYR A 846 5.85 -23.67 -25.84
C TYR A 846 5.75 -24.81 -26.86
N ASN A 847 5.84 -26.05 -26.39
CA ASN A 847 5.67 -27.27 -27.17
C ASN A 847 4.32 -27.91 -26.85
N ILE A 848 3.29 -27.60 -27.64
CA ILE A 848 1.91 -27.99 -27.38
C ILE A 848 1.41 -28.95 -28.46
N ALA A 849 1.41 -30.25 -28.14
CA ALA A 849 0.86 -31.27 -29.04
C ALA A 849 -0.68 -31.21 -29.14
N ASP A 850 -1.36 -30.90 -28.02
CA ASP A 850 -2.81 -30.65 -28.00
C ASP A 850 -3.13 -29.41 -27.13
N GLY A 851 -3.59 -28.33 -27.75
CA GLY A 851 -3.93 -27.09 -27.04
C GLY A 851 -5.38 -26.94 -26.63
N LYS A 852 -6.22 -27.98 -26.75
CA LYS A 852 -7.58 -27.92 -26.20
C LYS A 852 -7.53 -27.65 -24.70
N SER A 853 -8.33 -26.67 -24.26
CA SER A 853 -8.37 -26.16 -22.88
C SER A 853 -7.09 -25.46 -22.39
N VAL A 854 -6.10 -25.27 -23.27
CA VAL A 854 -4.83 -24.59 -22.98
C VAL A 854 -4.86 -23.15 -23.49
N LYS A 855 -4.44 -22.21 -22.64
CA LYS A 855 -4.32 -20.79 -22.94
C LYS A 855 -2.92 -20.31 -22.57
N ILE A 856 -2.23 -19.68 -23.52
CA ILE A 856 -0.92 -19.06 -23.28
C ILE A 856 -1.11 -17.56 -23.02
N TYR A 857 -0.40 -17.04 -22.03
CA TYR A 857 -0.28 -15.62 -21.68
C TYR A 857 1.19 -15.26 -21.63
N ASP A 858 1.56 -14.21 -22.35
CA ASP A 858 2.94 -13.79 -22.41
C ASP A 858 3.11 -12.37 -22.95
N PHE A 859 4.30 -11.79 -22.75
CA PHE A 859 4.66 -10.47 -23.23
C PHE A 859 4.82 -10.46 -24.75
N LYS A 860 4.15 -9.52 -25.42
CA LYS A 860 4.24 -9.34 -26.88
C LYS A 860 5.62 -8.85 -27.30
N SER A 861 6.28 -8.09 -26.44
CA SER A 861 7.64 -7.60 -26.62
C SER A 861 8.71 -8.70 -26.62
N GLN A 862 8.41 -9.90 -26.13
CA GLN A 862 9.35 -11.03 -26.11
C GLN A 862 9.21 -11.92 -27.35
N LYS A 863 10.34 -12.48 -27.81
CA LYS A 863 10.40 -13.29 -29.05
C LYS A 863 10.17 -14.77 -28.78
N ASN A 864 9.03 -15.15 -28.20
CA ASN A 864 8.80 -16.52 -27.73
C ASN A 864 8.58 -17.53 -28.86
N THR A 865 8.92 -18.79 -28.60
CA THR A 865 8.79 -19.90 -29.56
C THR A 865 7.49 -20.67 -29.31
N TYR A 866 6.67 -20.83 -30.33
CA TYR A 866 5.38 -21.54 -30.23
C TYR A 866 5.28 -22.70 -31.23
N ASN A 867 5.46 -23.92 -30.74
CA ASN A 867 5.32 -25.15 -31.50
C ASN A 867 3.95 -25.78 -31.21
N GLY A 868 3.09 -25.89 -32.23
CA GLY A 868 1.73 -26.41 -32.12
C GLY A 868 0.64 -25.34 -32.00
N SER A 869 -0.57 -25.74 -31.60
CA SER A 869 -1.77 -24.88 -31.59
C SER A 869 -2.40 -24.82 -30.20
N ALA A 870 -2.61 -23.61 -29.68
CA ALA A 870 -3.36 -23.30 -28.45
C ALA A 870 -3.94 -21.89 -28.55
N THR A 871 -4.84 -21.51 -27.65
CA THR A 871 -5.33 -20.12 -27.59
C THR A 871 -4.23 -19.23 -27.02
N LYS A 872 -3.76 -18.25 -27.81
CA LYS A 872 -2.68 -17.33 -27.43
C LYS A 872 -3.25 -15.96 -27.07
N ASN A 873 -2.94 -15.45 -25.89
CA ASN A 873 -3.30 -14.11 -25.43
C ASN A 873 -2.00 -13.34 -25.17
N ILE A 874 -1.38 -12.85 -26.25
CA ILE A 874 -0.07 -12.22 -26.22
C ILE A 874 -0.25 -10.70 -26.21
N SER A 875 0.16 -10.06 -25.13
CA SER A 875 0.01 -8.62 -24.89
C SER A 875 1.06 -8.15 -23.91
N ASP A 876 1.40 -6.86 -23.89
CA ASP A 876 2.30 -6.30 -22.88
C ASP A 876 1.56 -5.88 -21.58
N ASP A 877 0.38 -6.45 -21.31
CA ASP A 877 -0.40 -6.21 -20.09
C ASP A 877 0.33 -6.75 -18.86
N TYR A 878 0.89 -5.84 -18.06
CA TYR A 878 1.79 -6.20 -16.96
C TYR A 878 1.07 -7.06 -15.91
N ASP A 879 -0.16 -6.71 -15.54
CA ASP A 879 -0.93 -7.41 -14.51
C ASP A 879 -1.32 -8.84 -14.92
N VAL A 880 -1.49 -9.08 -16.22
CA VAL A 880 -1.84 -10.40 -16.75
C VAL A 880 -0.62 -11.32 -16.83
N ASN A 881 0.55 -10.77 -17.19
CA ASN A 881 1.76 -11.56 -17.41
C ASN A 881 2.68 -11.64 -16.19
N THR A 882 2.41 -10.87 -15.14
CA THR A 882 3.23 -10.86 -13.92
C THR A 882 2.63 -11.74 -12.83
N TYR A 883 3.48 -12.54 -12.20
CA TYR A 883 3.07 -13.33 -11.04
C TYR A 883 2.78 -12.44 -9.83
N ASN A 884 1.54 -12.55 -9.32
CA ASN A 884 1.13 -12.00 -8.05
C ASN A 884 0.47 -13.09 -7.21
N TYR A 885 1.08 -13.44 -6.09
CA TYR A 885 0.59 -14.52 -5.25
C TYR A 885 -0.78 -14.24 -4.60
N LYS A 886 -1.17 -12.96 -4.45
CA LYS A 886 -2.49 -12.51 -3.97
C LYS A 886 -3.56 -12.50 -5.08
N HIS A 887 -3.22 -12.91 -6.30
CA HIS A 887 -4.14 -12.90 -7.43
C HIS A 887 -5.30 -13.90 -7.29
N PRO A 888 -5.16 -15.14 -6.81
CA PRO A 888 -6.31 -16.03 -6.63
C PRO A 888 -7.37 -15.44 -5.69
N LYS A 889 -8.63 -15.31 -6.15
CA LYS A 889 -9.77 -14.88 -5.31
C LYS A 889 -11.03 -15.73 -5.52
N TYR A 890 -11.89 -15.72 -4.52
CA TYR A 890 -13.17 -16.40 -4.54
C TYR A 890 -14.20 -15.72 -5.43
N ASN A 891 -15.02 -16.54 -6.10
CA ASN A 891 -16.30 -16.07 -6.62
C ASN A 891 -17.28 -15.96 -5.44
N PHE A 892 -18.17 -14.98 -5.47
CA PHE A 892 -19.12 -14.78 -4.37
C PHE A 892 -20.45 -14.17 -4.82
N PHE A 893 -21.47 -14.45 -4.02
CA PHE A 893 -22.78 -13.82 -4.08
C PHE A 893 -23.00 -12.96 -2.83
N ALA A 894 -23.56 -11.77 -3.00
CA ALA A 894 -23.94 -10.85 -1.94
C ALA A 894 -25.25 -10.15 -2.26
N GLY A 895 -26.24 -10.24 -1.37
CA GLY A 895 -27.54 -9.63 -1.52
C GLY A 895 -27.85 -8.72 -0.33
N TYR A 896 -28.44 -7.56 -0.59
CA TYR A 896 -28.78 -6.57 0.44
C TYR A 896 -30.21 -6.07 0.25
N PRO A 897 -30.96 -5.86 1.34
CA PRO A 897 -32.16 -5.04 1.26
C PRO A 897 -31.78 -3.61 0.86
N ASN A 898 -32.65 -2.97 0.11
CA ASN A 898 -32.56 -1.57 -0.27
C ASN A 898 -33.83 -0.87 0.21
N ALA A 899 -33.68 0.24 0.93
CA ALA A 899 -34.80 1.07 1.34
C ALA A 899 -34.43 2.53 1.09
N ASP A 900 -35.29 3.24 0.38
CA ASP A 900 -35.10 4.65 0.04
C ASP A 900 -36.45 5.38 0.21
N TYR A 901 -36.41 6.70 0.28
CA TYR A 901 -37.61 7.52 0.30
C TYR A 901 -37.39 8.79 -0.51
N ASN A 902 -38.30 9.04 -1.43
CA ASN A 902 -38.49 10.39 -1.93
C ASN A 902 -39.98 10.71 -1.96
N PRO A 903 -40.35 11.99 -1.87
CA PRO A 903 -41.75 12.37 -1.84
C PRO A 903 -42.55 11.80 -3.01
N ASP A 904 -41.96 11.72 -4.21
CA ASP A 904 -42.66 11.38 -5.47
C ASP A 904 -42.97 9.89 -5.59
N ASP A 905 -42.06 9.05 -5.10
CA ASP A 905 -42.13 7.60 -5.14
C ASP A 905 -42.67 6.97 -3.85
N GLY A 906 -42.71 7.78 -2.78
CA GLY A 906 -42.97 7.30 -1.43
C GLY A 906 -41.78 6.51 -0.90
N VAL A 907 -42.07 5.49 -0.11
CA VAL A 907 -41.06 4.54 0.34
C VAL A 907 -40.75 3.59 -0.82
N ILE A 908 -39.48 3.44 -1.13
CA ILE A 908 -38.98 2.50 -2.12
C ILE A 908 -38.38 1.31 -1.36
N LEU A 909 -38.98 0.14 -1.52
CA LEU A 909 -38.51 -1.09 -0.91
C LEU A 909 -37.96 -2.02 -1.98
N GLY A 910 -36.75 -2.52 -1.81
CA GLY A 910 -36.11 -3.33 -2.83
C GLY A 910 -35.02 -4.25 -2.32
N VAL A 911 -34.41 -4.94 -3.27
CA VAL A 911 -33.27 -5.84 -3.05
C VAL A 911 -32.23 -5.60 -4.13
N LEU A 912 -30.96 -5.57 -3.74
CA LEU A 912 -29.81 -5.58 -4.63
C LEU A 912 -29.03 -6.88 -4.45
N ALA A 913 -29.02 -7.74 -5.47
CA ALA A 913 -28.27 -8.97 -5.51
C ALA A 913 -27.08 -8.84 -6.47
N ASN A 914 -25.88 -9.18 -5.99
CA ASN A 914 -24.64 -9.15 -6.75
C ASN A 914 -24.01 -10.55 -6.82
N TYR A 915 -23.61 -10.97 -8.01
CA TYR A 915 -22.74 -12.12 -8.24
C TYR A 915 -21.44 -11.65 -8.88
N THR A 916 -20.30 -11.91 -8.20
CA THR A 916 -18.97 -11.52 -8.66
C THR A 916 -18.14 -12.75 -8.98
N VAL A 917 -17.58 -12.78 -10.19
CA VAL A 917 -16.70 -13.82 -10.70
C VAL A 917 -15.27 -13.29 -10.75
N ASN A 918 -14.34 -13.99 -10.12
CA ASN A 918 -12.94 -13.59 -9.96
C ASN A 918 -12.00 -14.62 -10.57
N ASN A 919 -11.97 -14.74 -11.89
CA ASN A 919 -11.06 -15.64 -12.61
C ASN A 919 -9.73 -14.92 -12.92
N PHE A 920 -8.90 -15.53 -13.77
CA PHE A 920 -7.54 -15.05 -14.09
C PHE A 920 -7.49 -13.61 -14.65
N ILE A 921 -8.26 -13.29 -15.70
CA ILE A 921 -8.31 -11.92 -16.26
C ILE A 921 -9.31 -11.09 -15.47
N ARG A 922 -8.89 -9.97 -14.88
CA ARG A 922 -9.75 -9.11 -14.05
C ARG A 922 -9.18 -7.72 -13.79
N ASP A 923 -10.07 -6.76 -13.57
CA ASP A 923 -9.75 -5.41 -13.06
C ASP A 923 -11.01 -4.74 -12.47
N PRO A 924 -11.32 -4.88 -11.16
CA PRO A 924 -10.72 -5.76 -10.14
C PRO A 924 -11.36 -7.16 -10.09
N TYR A 925 -12.44 -7.39 -10.84
CA TYR A 925 -13.12 -8.69 -11.00
C TYR A 925 -13.19 -9.06 -12.49
N THR A 926 -13.47 -10.32 -12.82
CA THR A 926 -13.65 -10.74 -14.22
C THR A 926 -15.04 -10.36 -14.70
N GLN A 927 -16.05 -10.66 -13.88
CA GLN A 927 -17.44 -10.36 -14.19
C GLN A 927 -18.18 -9.93 -12.94
N LYS A 928 -19.13 -9.01 -13.09
CA LYS A 928 -20.07 -8.64 -12.04
C LYS A 928 -21.47 -8.53 -12.61
N HIS A 929 -22.38 -9.28 -12.00
CA HIS A 929 -23.80 -9.27 -12.31
C HIS A 929 -24.52 -8.63 -11.13
N SER A 930 -25.29 -7.58 -11.38
CA SER A 930 -26.03 -6.83 -10.36
C SER A 930 -27.50 -6.83 -10.75
N LEU A 931 -28.38 -7.37 -9.91
CA LEU A 931 -29.83 -7.37 -10.08
C LEU A 931 -30.44 -6.51 -8.98
N LYS A 932 -31.11 -5.43 -9.35
CA LYS A 932 -31.86 -4.55 -8.46
C LYS A 932 -33.35 -4.72 -8.75
N ALA A 933 -34.16 -4.96 -7.73
CA ALA A 933 -35.61 -4.97 -7.84
C ALA A 933 -36.18 -4.02 -6.79
N ASN A 934 -37.05 -3.09 -7.17
CA ASN A 934 -37.71 -2.20 -6.23
C ASN A 934 -39.23 -2.16 -6.43
N PHE A 935 -39.93 -1.86 -5.34
CA PHE A 935 -41.34 -1.56 -5.24
C PHE A 935 -41.51 -0.13 -4.70
N TYR A 936 -42.41 0.64 -5.31
CA TYR A 936 -42.63 2.06 -5.04
C TYR A 936 -44.00 2.23 -4.38
N THR A 937 -44.06 2.61 -3.10
CA THR A 937 -45.33 2.58 -2.35
C THR A 937 -46.33 3.63 -2.82
N ALA A 938 -45.89 4.80 -3.31
CA ALA A 938 -46.80 5.87 -3.71
C ALA A 938 -47.57 5.55 -5.00
N THR A 939 -47.01 4.71 -5.86
CA THR A 939 -47.60 4.38 -7.16
C THR A 939 -48.01 2.91 -7.29
N GLY A 940 -47.52 2.05 -6.39
CA GLY A 940 -47.62 0.60 -6.51
C GLY A 940 -46.83 0.05 -7.72
N GLY A 941 -45.88 0.83 -8.25
CA GLY A 941 -45.01 0.44 -9.36
C GLY A 941 -43.90 -0.51 -8.93
N PHE A 942 -43.38 -1.26 -9.90
CA PHE A 942 -42.19 -2.09 -9.73
C PHE A 942 -41.17 -1.75 -10.81
N ASN A 943 -39.89 -1.84 -10.46
CA ASN A 943 -38.81 -1.93 -11.44
C ASN A 943 -37.85 -3.07 -11.13
N VAL A 944 -37.30 -3.65 -12.20
CA VAL A 944 -36.21 -4.61 -12.15
C VAL A 944 -35.13 -4.12 -13.09
N ALA A 945 -33.90 -4.02 -12.60
CA ALA A 945 -32.74 -3.60 -13.37
C ALA A 945 -31.61 -4.61 -13.21
N TYR A 946 -31.01 -5.01 -14.31
CA TYR A 946 -29.84 -5.87 -14.40
C TYR A 946 -28.67 -5.09 -14.99
N LYS A 947 -27.50 -5.22 -14.37
CA LYS A 947 -26.22 -4.70 -14.87
C LYS A 947 -25.17 -5.80 -14.87
N GLY A 948 -24.73 -6.20 -16.05
CA GLY A 948 -23.61 -7.09 -16.28
C GLY A 948 -22.37 -6.31 -16.71
N ILE A 949 -21.24 -6.52 -16.05
CA ILE A 949 -19.93 -5.94 -16.42
C ILE A 949 -18.96 -7.09 -16.61
N PHE A 950 -18.31 -7.16 -17.77
CA PHE A 950 -17.34 -8.17 -18.15
C PHE A 950 -16.02 -7.49 -18.49
N LYS A 951 -15.03 -7.65 -17.62
CA LYS A 951 -13.76 -6.93 -17.71
C LYS A 951 -12.84 -7.52 -18.78
N LYS A 952 -12.20 -6.65 -19.56
CA LYS A 952 -11.26 -7.00 -20.64
C LYS A 952 -11.81 -8.10 -21.58
N ALA A 953 -13.12 -8.10 -21.84
CA ALA A 953 -13.82 -9.15 -22.59
C ALA A 953 -13.57 -9.10 -24.10
N ILE A 954 -13.28 -7.91 -24.66
CA ILE A 954 -13.10 -7.69 -26.10
C ILE A 954 -11.79 -6.92 -26.32
N SER A 955 -10.70 -7.62 -26.63
CA SER A 955 -9.38 -7.01 -26.92
C SER A 955 -8.94 -5.96 -25.88
N GLY A 956 -9.12 -6.28 -24.60
CA GLY A 956 -8.81 -5.38 -23.48
C GLY A 956 -9.89 -4.36 -23.12
N TRP A 957 -10.96 -4.25 -23.92
CA TRP A 957 -12.14 -3.45 -23.58
C TRP A 957 -13.13 -4.22 -22.71
N ASP A 958 -13.82 -3.50 -21.84
CA ASP A 958 -14.91 -4.04 -21.03
C ASP A 958 -16.19 -4.11 -21.86
N PHE A 959 -16.93 -5.21 -21.73
CA PHE A 959 -18.29 -5.31 -22.25
C PHE A 959 -19.27 -5.10 -21.09
N ASN A 960 -20.28 -4.26 -21.30
CA ASN A 960 -21.32 -3.99 -20.33
C ASN A 960 -22.70 -4.29 -20.93
N LEU A 961 -23.62 -4.71 -20.08
CA LEU A 961 -25.01 -4.95 -20.44
C LEU A 961 -25.92 -4.38 -19.35
N ASP A 962 -26.63 -3.31 -19.67
CA ASP A 962 -27.67 -2.75 -18.82
C ASP A 962 -29.04 -3.14 -19.38
N ALA A 963 -29.88 -3.77 -18.56
CA ALA A 963 -31.26 -4.11 -18.91
C ALA A 963 -32.20 -3.65 -17.79
N ALA A 964 -33.37 -3.13 -18.13
CA ALA A 964 -34.35 -2.73 -17.13
C ALA A 964 -35.79 -2.93 -17.61
N PHE A 965 -36.67 -3.19 -16.66
CA PHE A 965 -38.11 -3.32 -16.86
C PHE A 965 -38.83 -2.53 -15.77
N THR A 966 -39.83 -1.73 -16.16
CA THR A 966 -40.76 -1.08 -15.25
C THR A 966 -42.19 -1.50 -15.56
N THR A 967 -43.02 -1.61 -14.53
CA THR A 967 -44.46 -1.87 -14.71
C THR A 967 -45.20 -0.60 -15.17
N PRO A 968 -46.41 -0.71 -15.75
CA PRO A 968 -47.25 0.44 -16.08
C PRO A 968 -47.62 1.36 -14.91
N ARG A 969 -47.39 0.93 -13.67
CA ARG A 969 -47.60 1.76 -12.46
C ARG A 969 -46.35 2.53 -12.04
N PHE A 970 -45.20 2.28 -12.64
CA PHE A 970 -44.02 3.11 -12.43
C PHE A 970 -44.27 4.50 -13.00
N ALA A 971 -43.84 5.55 -12.30
CA ALA A 971 -44.08 6.92 -12.72
C ALA A 971 -42.78 7.72 -12.77
N GLU A 972 -42.70 8.62 -13.75
CA GLU A 972 -41.71 9.71 -13.77
C GLU A 972 -42.46 11.04 -13.76
N ASN A 973 -41.90 12.04 -13.11
CA ASN A 973 -42.50 13.37 -13.10
C ASN A 973 -42.18 14.11 -14.39
N PHE A 974 -43.21 14.63 -15.06
CA PHE A 974 -43.09 15.43 -16.27
C PHE A 974 -43.76 16.79 -16.07
N PHE A 975 -42.96 17.85 -16.06
CA PHE A 975 -43.42 19.24 -15.88
C PHE A 975 -43.38 20.04 -17.19
N GLY A 976 -43.15 19.38 -18.33
CA GLY A 976 -43.02 20.01 -19.65
C GLY A 976 -41.63 19.83 -20.29
N LEU A 977 -41.44 20.45 -21.46
CA LEU A 977 -40.25 20.25 -22.30
C LEU A 977 -39.10 21.22 -21.99
N SER A 978 -39.30 22.21 -21.11
CA SER A 978 -38.30 23.23 -20.79
C SER A 978 -38.44 23.76 -19.37
N ASN A 979 -37.42 24.48 -18.90
CA ASN A 979 -37.46 25.17 -17.60
C ASN A 979 -38.46 26.34 -17.55
N GLU A 980 -39.00 26.78 -18.69
CA GLU A 980 -40.01 27.84 -18.79
C GLU A 980 -41.46 27.29 -18.74
N SER A 981 -41.62 25.97 -18.59
CA SER A 981 -42.94 25.36 -18.48
C SER A 981 -43.63 25.80 -17.17
N LEU A 982 -44.82 26.40 -17.30
CA LEU A 982 -45.58 26.91 -16.17
C LEU A 982 -46.07 25.76 -15.29
N TYR A 983 -45.77 25.80 -13.99
CA TYR A 983 -46.30 24.88 -12.99
C TYR A 983 -47.12 25.66 -11.95
N ASP A 984 -48.44 25.58 -12.06
CA ASP A 984 -49.36 26.15 -11.06
C ASP A 984 -49.51 25.19 -9.88
N LYS A 985 -48.67 25.40 -8.87
CA LYS A 985 -48.64 24.57 -7.66
C LYS A 985 -49.93 24.66 -6.84
N GLU A 986 -50.67 25.76 -6.89
CA GLU A 986 -51.88 25.96 -6.08
C GLU A 986 -53.09 25.23 -6.66
N ASN A 987 -53.15 25.09 -7.99
CA ASN A 987 -54.29 24.48 -8.67
C ASN A 987 -54.00 23.12 -9.32
N THR A 988 -52.75 22.62 -9.27
CA THR A 988 -52.37 21.34 -9.90
C THR A 988 -52.05 20.28 -8.86
N GLU A 989 -52.89 19.24 -8.79
CA GLU A 989 -52.59 18.06 -7.98
C GLU A 989 -51.29 17.38 -8.45
N ARG A 990 -50.54 16.83 -7.50
CA ARG A 990 -49.27 16.15 -7.81
C ARG A 990 -49.40 15.04 -8.84
N GLU A 991 -50.53 14.33 -8.85
CA GLU A 991 -50.79 13.21 -9.74
C GLU A 991 -50.87 13.63 -11.21
N TYR A 992 -51.24 14.89 -11.49
CA TYR A 992 -51.31 15.44 -12.84
C TYR A 992 -49.96 15.35 -13.57
N ASN A 993 -48.85 15.58 -12.86
CA ASN A 993 -47.51 15.57 -13.44
C ASN A 993 -46.84 14.18 -13.40
N ARG A 994 -47.51 13.14 -12.88
CA ARG A 994 -46.96 11.78 -12.80
C ARG A 994 -47.27 11.00 -14.07
N ALA A 995 -46.33 10.98 -15.01
CA ALA A 995 -46.43 10.16 -16.20
C ALA A 995 -46.18 8.68 -15.84
N ARG A 996 -47.21 7.84 -15.97
CA ARG A 996 -47.10 6.39 -15.79
C ARG A 996 -46.44 5.76 -17.02
N ILE A 997 -45.28 5.13 -16.83
CA ILE A 997 -44.44 4.64 -17.93
C ILE A 997 -44.04 3.19 -17.69
N SER A 998 -44.46 2.31 -18.60
CA SER A 998 -43.90 0.97 -18.75
C SER A 998 -42.74 1.03 -19.72
N LYS A 999 -41.54 0.72 -19.26
CA LYS A 999 -40.30 0.79 -20.04
C LYS A 999 -39.61 -0.57 -20.02
N PHE A 1000 -39.20 -1.02 -21.21
CA PHE A 1000 -38.20 -2.05 -21.37
C PHE A 1000 -36.94 -1.40 -21.95
N ASN A 1001 -35.80 -1.62 -21.32
CA ASN A 1001 -34.50 -1.11 -21.76
C ASN A 1001 -33.52 -2.27 -21.92
N PHE A 1002 -32.76 -2.25 -23.00
CA PHE A 1002 -31.67 -3.18 -23.27
C PHE A 1002 -30.54 -2.41 -23.97
N ALA A 1003 -29.43 -2.23 -23.26
CA ALA A 1003 -28.33 -1.36 -23.66
C ALA A 1003 -26.98 -2.08 -23.49
N PRO A 1004 -26.54 -2.86 -24.49
CA PRO A 1004 -25.17 -3.35 -24.53
C PRO A 1004 -24.23 -2.17 -24.84
N SER A 1005 -23.06 -2.14 -24.20
CA SER A 1005 -22.03 -1.13 -24.46
C SER A 1005 -20.63 -1.70 -24.28
N ILE A 1006 -19.64 -1.01 -24.85
CA ILE A 1006 -18.22 -1.32 -24.69
C ILE A 1006 -17.57 -0.09 -24.06
N SER A 1007 -16.69 -0.30 -23.09
CA SER A 1007 -15.98 0.79 -22.41
C SER A 1007 -14.52 0.43 -22.19
N LYS A 1008 -13.64 1.44 -22.19
CA LYS A 1008 -12.25 1.29 -21.77
C LYS A 1008 -11.92 2.44 -20.84
N LYS A 1009 -11.24 2.11 -19.75
CA LYS A 1009 -10.73 3.13 -18.84
C LYS A 1009 -9.57 3.84 -19.54
N ALA A 1010 -9.59 5.16 -19.61
CA ALA A 1010 -8.41 5.93 -20.02
C ALA A 1010 -7.30 5.62 -19.01
N GLY A 1011 -6.18 5.11 -19.52
CA GLY A 1011 -5.06 4.62 -18.72
C GLY A 1011 -4.17 5.72 -18.19
#